data_AF-A0A8T4G7R3-F1
#
_entry.id   AF-A0A8T4G7R3-F1
#
_cell.length_a   1.000
_cell.length_b   1.000
_cell.length_c   1.000
_cell.angle_alpha   90.00
_cell.angle_beta   90.00
_cell.angle_gamma   90.00
#
_symmetry.space_group_name_H-M   'P 1'
#
loop_
_entity.id
_entity.type
_entity.pdbx_description
1 polymer ?
#
loop_
_entity_poly.entity_id
_entity_poly.type
_entity_poly.pdbx_seq_one_letter_code
_entity_poly.pdbx_strand_id
1 'polypeptide(L)'
;MVLELGKGALVIDDMKNVSIKIGEVVEEEEEWAPMGPTPMPGIATLRDWDFFLLKRYKPFYAPACDMCCLCTMGKCDLTGNKRGACGIDLAAQTGRIVTIACSIGVSAHTGHARHMLHDIEHMLGKKLDEIPVDLGPEIAEVAPLTELITGIKPKTLADLERALRYCEEQIVQVVDAIHTGQEGSYLDYESKAFHLGMLDSLGKEIADIAQICAFGLPKGEDNQPLIEVGMGVMDRSKAMILVIGHHAPPAVNIADYIENNGLEDEVDLGGICCTANDMTRYYQKAKIVSALSRQLKVIRAGLADVIVIDEQCIRADILYHTKKLGIPVICTNEKAMHALPDMTAKEPKEIIKYLLDGNPGCVILDPLKVGEVAVEVARARRKQRGDDIGPRLTEEEFTEYAKACTQCGNCTIACPQGIRIGEAMEAAENGDRSKLEERWDICIACGRCEQVCPKNIPIIDMLNYAAWNRIVNEKGKIRRGRGPVRDSEIRNVGAPIVLGTIPGIIAPIGCGNYPNGTKEVYTIIDEFASRNYIVVTTGCMAFDAAIYKDEEGLTVYEKYHDRFDGGGVLNIGSCVSNAHIHGAAIKVARIFAKRNIRANYEEIADYILNRVGACGVAWGAMSQKAASIATGFNRLGIPAVVGPHGSKYRRAFLGRPYNDEDWMVYDVRSGERVRIEPAPQDLLVAAETIEEAIPLMAKLCFRPNDTAQGRSIKLTHYIDLSLKYLKRMPDDWHLFVRSEADLPLAKKEELLKELEDKHGWKIDWEKKKIVEGPIRSYHAGFNPTNVERLFKEGFMTL
;
A
#
# COMPACT_ATOMS: atom_id res chain seq x y z
N MET A 1 -35.38 22.90 36.55
CA MET A 1 -34.16 22.08 36.67
C MET A 1 -33.03 22.96 36.16
N VAL A 2 -32.14 23.39 37.06
CA VAL A 2 -31.06 24.34 36.74
C VAL A 2 -29.99 23.58 35.96
N LEU A 3 -29.81 23.98 34.69
CA LEU A 3 -28.67 23.61 33.86
C LEU A 3 -27.49 24.49 34.30
N GLU A 4 -26.50 23.89 34.96
CA GLU A 4 -25.17 24.50 35.06
C GLU A 4 -24.42 24.27 33.75
N LEU A 5 -24.43 25.28 32.89
CA LEU A 5 -23.45 25.53 31.84
C LEU A 5 -22.60 26.70 32.35
N GLY A 6 -21.34 26.49 32.72
CA GLY A 6 -20.47 27.58 33.20
C GLY A 6 -19.94 28.42 32.03
N LYS A 7 -19.85 29.76 32.07
CA LYS A 7 -20.46 30.79 32.95
C LYS A 7 -21.20 31.80 32.08
N GLY A 8 -22.51 31.63 31.96
CA GLY A 8 -23.43 32.57 31.34
C GLY A 8 -24.80 31.91 31.27
N ALA A 9 -25.78 32.43 32.01
CA ALA A 9 -27.12 31.86 32.01
C ALA A 9 -27.82 32.14 30.67
N LEU A 10 -28.27 31.10 29.98
CA LEU A 10 -29.17 31.23 28.82
C LEU A 10 -30.61 31.19 29.35
N VAL A 11 -31.28 32.34 29.42
CA VAL A 11 -32.69 32.44 29.82
C VAL A 11 -33.52 32.78 28.58
N ILE A 12 -34.51 31.96 28.27
CA ILE A 12 -35.50 32.22 27.21
C ILE A 12 -36.89 32.03 27.82
N ASP A 13 -37.68 33.10 27.85
CA ASP A 13 -39.08 33.08 28.32
C ASP A 13 -40.07 33.08 27.15
N ASP A 14 -41.23 32.46 27.36
CA ASP A 14 -42.42 32.47 26.49
C ASP A 14 -42.34 31.80 25.10
N MET A 15 -41.64 30.68 24.95
CA MET A 15 -41.75 29.85 23.72
C MET A 15 -42.78 28.72 23.86
N LYS A 16 -43.89 28.82 23.09
CA LYS A 16 -44.78 27.68 22.81
C LYS A 16 -44.36 27.02 21.49
N ASN A 17 -44.19 25.70 21.49
CA ASN A 17 -43.82 24.86 20.33
C ASN A 17 -42.38 25.03 19.79
N VAL A 18 -41.36 25.23 20.65
CA VAL A 18 -39.96 25.24 20.20
C VAL A 18 -39.14 24.13 20.88
N SER A 19 -38.33 23.43 20.08
CA SER A 19 -37.32 22.46 20.53
C SER A 19 -35.93 23.06 20.33
N ILE A 20 -35.15 23.16 21.41
CA ILE A 20 -33.75 23.56 21.37
C ILE A 20 -32.91 22.29 21.52
N LYS A 21 -32.07 22.01 20.52
CA LYS A 21 -31.03 20.97 20.59
C LYS A 21 -29.69 21.67 20.64
N ILE A 22 -29.04 21.62 21.80
CA ILE A 22 -27.62 21.95 21.91
C ILE A 22 -26.86 20.75 21.31
N GLY A 23 -26.00 21.01 20.33
CA GLY A 23 -25.20 19.98 19.65
C GLY A 23 -24.09 19.48 20.58
N GLU A 24 -22.86 19.86 20.27
CA GLU A 24 -21.67 19.49 21.05
C GLU A 24 -21.23 20.67 21.92
N VAL A 25 -20.94 20.42 23.20
CA VAL A 25 -20.29 21.39 24.10
C VAL A 25 -18.82 20.99 24.15
N VAL A 26 -17.95 21.82 23.57
CA VAL A 26 -16.51 21.57 23.47
C VAL A 26 -15.80 22.36 24.57
N GLU A 27 -14.91 21.71 25.32
CA GLU A 27 -14.00 22.41 26.22
C GLU A 27 -13.02 23.30 25.41
N GLU A 28 -12.58 24.41 26.00
CA GLU A 28 -11.61 25.30 25.38
C GLU A 28 -10.30 24.51 25.13
N GLU A 29 -9.95 24.29 23.86
CA GLU A 29 -8.80 23.47 23.47
C GLU A 29 -7.51 24.14 23.92
N GLU A 30 -6.71 23.47 24.74
CA GLU A 30 -5.40 23.98 25.20
C GLU A 30 -4.50 24.26 23.97
N GLU A 31 -4.12 25.51 23.74
CA GLU A 31 -3.32 25.89 22.56
C GLU A 31 -1.91 25.25 22.62
N TRP A 32 -1.68 24.25 21.76
CA TRP A 32 -0.41 23.51 21.70
C TRP A 32 0.44 23.82 20.45
N ALA A 33 -0.17 24.35 19.39
CA ALA A 33 0.47 24.88 18.18
C ALA A 33 -0.51 25.79 17.42
N PRO A 34 -0.02 26.80 16.67
CA PRO A 34 -0.91 27.63 15.84
C PRO A 34 -1.57 26.80 14.74
N MET A 35 -2.83 27.08 14.44
CA MET A 35 -3.54 26.43 13.34
C MET A 35 -2.92 26.88 12.01
N GLY A 36 -2.57 25.92 11.16
CA GLY A 36 -2.13 26.16 9.79
C GLY A 36 -3.26 26.68 8.88
N PRO A 37 -2.94 27.04 7.63
CA PRO A 37 -3.88 27.70 6.73
C PRO A 37 -4.97 26.79 6.15
N THR A 38 -4.83 25.46 6.29
CA THR A 38 -5.70 24.50 5.59
C THR A 38 -6.29 23.44 6.54
N PRO A 39 -7.05 23.82 7.58
CA PRO A 39 -7.75 22.84 8.43
C PRO A 39 -8.91 22.23 7.66
N MET A 40 -8.99 20.89 7.65
CA MET A 40 -10.06 20.13 6.99
C MET A 40 -10.33 20.63 5.54
N PRO A 41 -9.32 20.59 4.67
CA PRO A 41 -9.38 21.24 3.35
C PRO A 41 -10.56 20.71 2.52
N GLY A 42 -11.27 21.62 1.84
CA GLY A 42 -12.22 21.23 0.81
C GLY A 42 -11.52 20.81 -0.48
N ILE A 43 -12.29 20.32 -1.46
CA ILE A 43 -11.77 19.85 -2.77
C ILE A 43 -10.94 20.91 -3.54
N ALA A 44 -11.13 22.20 -3.25
CA ALA A 44 -10.43 23.30 -3.91
C ALA A 44 -9.27 23.89 -3.07
N THR A 45 -9.20 23.60 -1.77
CA THR A 45 -8.32 24.30 -0.81
C THR A 45 -6.84 24.14 -1.14
N LEU A 46 -6.42 22.95 -1.59
CA LEU A 46 -5.02 22.63 -1.90
C LEU A 46 -4.74 22.57 -3.42
N ARG A 47 -5.65 23.13 -4.23
CA ARG A 47 -5.59 23.06 -5.69
C ARG A 47 -4.33 23.71 -6.26
N ASP A 48 -3.84 24.80 -5.66
CA ASP A 48 -2.63 25.48 -6.14
C ASP A 48 -1.38 24.62 -5.96
N TRP A 49 -1.27 23.92 -4.82
CA TRP A 49 -0.23 22.91 -4.60
C TRP A 49 -0.34 21.76 -5.61
N ASP A 50 -1.55 21.24 -5.81
CA ASP A 50 -1.80 20.17 -6.78
C ASP A 50 -1.40 20.62 -8.21
N PHE A 51 -1.73 21.85 -8.59
CA PHE A 51 -1.42 22.39 -9.92
C PHE A 51 0.08 22.63 -10.12
N PHE A 52 0.78 23.01 -9.06
CA PHE A 52 2.23 23.03 -9.06
C PHE A 52 2.81 21.64 -9.33
N LEU A 53 2.35 20.61 -8.60
CA LEU A 53 2.78 19.22 -8.83
C LEU A 53 2.46 18.77 -10.26
N LEU A 54 1.26 19.02 -10.76
CA LEU A 54 0.82 18.61 -12.11
C LEU A 54 1.52 19.39 -13.23
N LYS A 55 2.03 20.60 -12.94
CA LYS A 55 2.86 21.36 -13.87
C LYS A 55 4.26 20.74 -13.98
N ARG A 56 4.90 20.45 -12.84
CA ARG A 56 6.24 19.83 -12.80
C ARG A 56 6.21 18.39 -13.30
N TYR A 57 5.24 17.62 -12.84
CA TYR A 57 5.03 16.20 -13.15
C TYR A 57 3.77 16.07 -14.00
N LYS A 58 3.93 16.33 -15.30
CA LYS A 58 2.81 16.38 -16.23
C LYS A 58 2.08 15.04 -16.26
N PRO A 59 0.75 15.03 -16.13
CA PRO A 59 -0.03 13.82 -16.34
C PRO A 59 0.20 13.25 -17.74
N PHE A 60 0.61 12.00 -17.79
CA PHE A 60 0.68 11.21 -19.01
C PHE A 60 -0.43 10.16 -18.97
N TYR A 61 -1.30 10.15 -19.99
CA TYR A 61 -2.41 9.22 -20.08
C TYR A 61 -2.14 8.09 -21.08
N ALA A 62 -2.36 6.86 -20.62
CA ALA A 62 -2.39 5.64 -21.42
C ALA A 62 -3.78 5.00 -21.30
N PRO A 63 -4.78 5.45 -22.07
CA PRO A 63 -6.15 4.99 -21.92
C PRO A 63 -6.24 3.49 -22.23
N ALA A 64 -6.84 2.73 -21.31
CA ALA A 64 -7.13 1.31 -21.52
C ALA A 64 -8.39 1.09 -22.40
N CYS A 65 -9.16 2.14 -22.63
CA CYS A 65 -10.39 2.15 -23.42
C CYS A 65 -10.65 3.58 -23.91
N ASP A 66 -10.94 3.71 -25.21
CA ASP A 66 -11.22 5.00 -25.85
C ASP A 66 -12.71 5.36 -25.83
N MET A 67 -13.53 4.67 -25.04
CA MET A 67 -14.98 4.88 -24.99
C MET A 67 -15.42 5.43 -23.63
N CYS A 68 -16.44 6.30 -23.65
CA CYS A 68 -17.20 6.64 -22.45
C CYS A 68 -18.56 5.94 -22.45
N CYS A 69 -18.85 5.22 -21.38
CA CYS A 69 -20.09 4.44 -21.20
C CYS A 69 -20.82 4.79 -19.88
N LEU A 70 -20.57 5.97 -19.29
CA LEU A 70 -21.07 6.30 -17.95
C LEU A 70 -22.53 6.78 -17.89
N CYS A 71 -23.13 7.16 -19.02
CA CYS A 71 -24.52 7.62 -19.06
C CYS A 71 -25.24 7.11 -20.31
N THR A 72 -26.56 7.33 -20.34
CA THR A 72 -27.46 6.89 -21.41
C THR A 72 -27.35 7.70 -22.70
N MET A 73 -26.60 8.80 -22.72
CA MET A 73 -26.23 9.49 -23.97
C MET A 73 -25.16 8.73 -24.75
N GLY A 74 -24.39 7.87 -24.08
CA GLY A 74 -23.36 7.02 -24.68
C GLY A 74 -23.89 5.66 -25.16
N LYS A 75 -23.03 4.79 -25.73
CA LYS A 75 -21.54 4.85 -25.73
C LYS A 75 -20.98 5.96 -26.65
N CYS A 76 -20.07 6.77 -26.14
CA CYS A 76 -19.34 7.79 -26.91
C CYS A 76 -17.95 7.30 -27.30
N ASP A 77 -17.58 7.42 -28.57
CA ASP A 77 -16.21 7.23 -29.08
C ASP A 77 -15.35 8.48 -28.85
N LEU A 78 -14.28 8.33 -28.08
CA LEU A 78 -13.33 9.39 -27.74
C LEU A 78 -11.97 9.22 -28.43
N THR A 79 -11.81 8.25 -29.34
CA THR A 79 -10.54 7.96 -30.04
C THR A 79 -9.96 9.23 -30.66
N GLY A 80 -8.65 9.45 -30.48
CA GLY A 80 -7.96 10.65 -30.97
C GLY A 80 -8.31 11.91 -30.18
N ASN A 81 -8.71 11.77 -28.91
CA ASN A 81 -9.14 12.86 -28.03
C ASN A 81 -10.38 13.61 -28.53
N LYS A 82 -11.31 12.89 -29.19
CA LYS A 82 -12.65 13.40 -29.52
C LYS A 82 -13.42 13.71 -28.25
N ARG A 83 -14.51 14.48 -28.41
CA ARG A 83 -15.47 14.79 -27.34
C ARG A 83 -16.67 13.84 -27.39
N GLY A 84 -17.12 13.41 -26.22
CA GLY A 84 -18.39 12.71 -26.07
C GLY A 84 -19.59 13.65 -26.18
N ALA A 85 -20.80 13.09 -26.12
CA ALA A 85 -22.05 13.85 -26.26
C ALA A 85 -22.21 14.99 -25.24
N CYS A 86 -21.67 14.84 -24.03
CA CYS A 86 -21.67 15.88 -23.00
C CYS A 86 -20.47 16.85 -23.06
N GLY A 87 -19.60 16.72 -24.06
CA GLY A 87 -18.45 17.62 -24.28
C GLY A 87 -17.12 17.17 -23.64
N ILE A 88 -17.11 16.15 -22.78
CA ILE A 88 -15.88 15.62 -22.17
C ILE A 88 -14.96 14.98 -23.25
N ASP A 89 -13.67 15.27 -23.21
CA ASP A 89 -12.68 14.65 -24.09
C ASP A 89 -12.02 13.40 -23.47
N LEU A 90 -11.16 12.71 -24.22
CA LEU A 90 -10.51 11.48 -23.77
C LEU A 90 -9.58 11.71 -22.57
N ALA A 91 -8.84 12.82 -22.56
CA ALA A 91 -7.95 13.16 -21.44
C ALA A 91 -8.75 13.37 -20.15
N ALA A 92 -9.78 14.22 -20.18
CA ALA A 92 -10.65 14.46 -19.04
C ALA A 92 -11.41 13.19 -18.61
N GLN A 93 -11.87 12.38 -19.56
CA GLN A 93 -12.48 11.10 -19.25
C GLN A 93 -11.48 10.14 -18.58
N THR A 94 -10.23 10.11 -19.04
CA THR A 94 -9.20 9.25 -18.44
C THR A 94 -8.89 9.70 -17.02
N GLY A 95 -8.70 11.00 -16.79
CA GLY A 95 -8.61 11.58 -15.46
C GLY A 95 -9.80 11.21 -14.58
N ARG A 96 -11.03 11.34 -15.09
CA ARG A 96 -12.26 10.94 -14.38
C ARG A 96 -12.26 9.46 -13.96
N ILE A 97 -11.81 8.55 -14.84
CA ILE A 97 -11.71 7.13 -14.50
C ILE A 97 -10.63 6.88 -13.42
N VAL A 98 -9.54 7.64 -13.42
CA VAL A 98 -8.52 7.60 -12.35
C VAL A 98 -9.12 8.10 -11.04
N THR A 99 -9.87 9.21 -11.04
CA THR A 99 -10.56 9.72 -9.85
C THR A 99 -11.59 8.71 -9.33
N ILE A 100 -12.32 8.01 -10.20
CA ILE A 100 -13.20 6.89 -9.81
C ILE A 100 -12.40 5.78 -9.13
N ALA A 101 -11.27 5.37 -9.69
CA ALA A 101 -10.42 4.34 -9.09
C ALA A 101 -9.93 4.79 -7.70
N CYS A 102 -9.50 6.05 -7.55
CA CYS A 102 -9.11 6.59 -6.25
C CYS A 102 -10.29 6.65 -5.28
N SER A 103 -11.50 6.97 -5.76
CA SER A 103 -12.74 7.02 -4.96
C SER A 103 -13.06 5.65 -4.37
N ILE A 104 -12.99 4.59 -5.19
CA ILE A 104 -13.17 3.21 -4.72
C ILE A 104 -12.10 2.84 -3.69
N GLY A 105 -10.84 3.24 -3.93
CA GLY A 105 -9.72 2.97 -3.02
C GLY A 105 -9.91 3.61 -1.64
N VAL A 106 -10.18 4.91 -1.59
CA VAL A 106 -10.41 5.63 -0.33
C VAL A 106 -11.68 5.14 0.38
N SER A 107 -12.78 4.91 -0.34
CA SER A 107 -13.99 4.35 0.26
C SER A 107 -13.76 2.99 0.91
N ALA A 108 -12.85 2.18 0.37
CA ALA A 108 -12.49 0.90 0.99
C ALA A 108 -11.75 1.10 2.33
N HIS A 109 -10.76 1.99 2.40
CA HIS A 109 -10.05 2.23 3.67
C HIS A 109 -10.89 3.00 4.70
N THR A 110 -11.65 4.01 4.28
CA THR A 110 -12.58 4.75 5.14
C THR A 110 -13.72 3.85 5.62
N GLY A 111 -14.28 3.01 4.75
CA GLY A 111 -15.32 2.04 5.13
C GLY A 111 -14.81 0.98 6.10
N HIS A 112 -13.56 0.53 5.94
CA HIS A 112 -12.89 -0.34 6.91
C HIS A 112 -12.69 0.38 8.25
N ALA A 113 -12.22 1.63 8.26
CA ALA A 113 -12.06 2.42 9.49
C ALA A 113 -13.38 2.60 10.24
N ARG A 114 -14.46 2.95 9.52
CA ARG A 114 -15.80 3.11 10.10
C ARG A 114 -16.30 1.82 10.73
N HIS A 115 -16.17 0.71 10.00
CA HIS A 115 -16.61 -0.59 10.50
C HIS A 115 -15.76 -1.06 11.70
N MET A 116 -14.45 -0.81 11.68
CA MET A 116 -13.55 -1.09 12.80
C MET A 116 -13.98 -0.37 14.07
N LEU A 117 -14.31 0.92 14.01
CA LEU A 117 -14.76 1.68 15.18
C LEU A 117 -16.06 1.10 15.77
N HIS A 118 -17.04 0.73 14.93
CA HIS A 118 -18.29 0.11 15.39
C HIS A 118 -18.06 -1.25 16.06
N ASP A 119 -17.24 -2.10 15.46
CA ASP A 119 -16.95 -3.43 16.01
C ASP A 119 -16.10 -3.34 17.28
N ILE A 120 -15.21 -2.34 17.40
CA ILE A 120 -14.48 -2.08 18.65
C ILE A 120 -15.46 -1.75 19.79
N GLU A 121 -16.45 -0.88 19.57
CA GLU A 121 -17.45 -0.56 20.59
C GLU A 121 -18.25 -1.81 20.98
N HIS A 122 -18.69 -2.57 19.99
CA HIS A 122 -19.49 -3.79 20.19
C HIS A 122 -18.70 -4.87 20.95
N MET A 123 -17.46 -5.15 20.54
CA MET A 123 -16.64 -6.20 21.16
C MET A 123 -16.13 -5.83 22.55
N LEU A 124 -15.77 -4.56 22.79
CA LEU A 124 -15.24 -4.12 24.08
C LEU A 124 -16.33 -3.69 25.06
N GLY A 125 -17.56 -3.43 24.58
CA GLY A 125 -18.64 -2.88 25.39
C GLY A 125 -18.34 -1.48 25.93
N LYS A 126 -17.46 -0.74 25.25
CA LYS A 126 -16.99 0.61 25.62
C LYS A 126 -17.33 1.59 24.52
N LYS A 127 -17.62 2.84 24.89
CA LYS A 127 -17.77 3.93 23.91
C LYS A 127 -16.41 4.40 23.40
N LEU A 128 -16.38 4.98 22.21
CA LEU A 128 -15.14 5.49 21.61
C LEU A 128 -14.43 6.59 22.44
N ASP A 129 -15.18 7.39 23.21
CA ASP A 129 -14.64 8.42 24.11
C ASP A 129 -14.00 7.84 25.38
N GLU A 130 -14.24 6.56 25.68
CA GLU A 130 -13.62 5.84 26.81
C GLU A 130 -12.32 5.12 26.41
N ILE A 131 -11.99 5.08 25.12
CA ILE A 131 -10.82 4.36 24.60
C ILE A 131 -9.73 5.37 24.22
N PRO A 132 -8.62 5.44 24.98
CA PRO A 132 -7.57 6.42 24.74
C PRO A 132 -6.74 6.08 23.49
N VAL A 133 -6.33 7.12 22.77
CA VAL A 133 -5.30 7.03 21.73
C VAL A 133 -3.93 7.07 22.42
N ASP A 134 -3.39 5.89 22.68
CA ASP A 134 -2.09 5.71 23.31
C ASP A 134 -1.22 4.74 22.51
N LEU A 135 -0.14 5.27 21.92
CA LEU A 135 0.88 4.52 21.18
C LEU A 135 2.17 4.34 21.98
N GLY A 136 2.12 4.52 23.30
CA GLY A 136 3.24 4.32 24.21
C GLY A 136 4.19 5.52 24.30
N PRO A 137 5.17 5.46 25.21
CA PRO A 137 5.97 6.62 25.61
C PRO A 137 6.99 7.10 24.57
N GLU A 138 7.29 6.29 23.54
CA GLU A 138 8.24 6.64 22.48
C GLU A 138 7.59 7.29 21.26
N ILE A 139 6.27 7.57 21.33
CA ILE A 139 5.49 8.20 20.27
C ILE A 139 4.65 9.32 20.89
N ALA A 140 5.17 10.54 20.85
CA ALA A 140 4.42 11.72 21.26
C ALA A 140 3.57 12.26 20.10
N GLU A 141 4.08 12.13 18.87
CA GLU A 141 3.39 12.48 17.63
C GLU A 141 2.60 11.25 17.12
N VAL A 142 1.42 11.06 17.71
CA VAL A 142 0.62 9.81 17.60
C VAL A 142 -0.14 9.67 16.27
N ALA A 143 -0.63 10.78 15.71
CA ALA A 143 -1.50 10.78 14.53
C ALA A 143 -1.11 11.90 13.55
N PRO A 144 0.10 11.84 12.96
CA PRO A 144 0.65 12.93 12.15
C PRO A 144 -0.20 13.29 10.93
N LEU A 145 -0.92 12.36 10.28
CA LEU A 145 -1.82 12.71 9.18
C LEU A 145 -3.09 13.41 9.68
N THR A 146 -3.64 12.95 10.80
CA THR A 146 -4.81 13.55 11.45
C THR A 146 -4.49 15.00 11.83
N GLU A 147 -3.37 15.24 12.51
CA GLU A 147 -2.91 16.58 12.84
C GLU A 147 -2.65 17.42 11.58
N LEU A 148 -2.01 16.84 10.56
CA LEU A 148 -1.66 17.53 9.32
C LEU A 148 -2.87 18.00 8.51
N ILE A 149 -3.90 17.16 8.42
CA ILE A 149 -5.05 17.39 7.54
C ILE A 149 -6.16 18.13 8.27
N THR A 150 -6.40 17.79 9.54
CA THR A 150 -7.58 18.28 10.28
C THR A 150 -7.22 19.32 11.34
N GLY A 151 -5.96 19.36 11.79
CA GLY A 151 -5.55 20.16 12.94
C GLY A 151 -5.97 19.58 14.30
N ILE A 152 -6.58 18.38 14.30
CA ILE A 152 -7.02 17.66 15.50
C ILE A 152 -5.85 16.85 16.05
N LYS A 153 -5.61 17.01 17.35
CA LYS A 153 -4.72 16.14 18.12
C LYS A 153 -5.56 15.13 18.91
N PRO A 154 -5.68 13.86 18.45
CA PRO A 154 -6.62 12.92 19.04
C PRO A 154 -6.15 12.44 20.42
N LYS A 155 -7.08 12.42 21.38
CA LYS A 155 -6.88 11.88 22.73
C LYS A 155 -7.63 10.56 22.92
N THR A 156 -8.75 10.39 22.22
CA THR A 156 -9.62 9.20 22.27
C THR A 156 -10.02 8.75 20.85
N LEU A 157 -10.61 7.56 20.73
CA LEU A 157 -11.10 7.10 19.42
C LEU A 157 -12.26 7.96 18.89
N ALA A 158 -12.99 8.68 19.75
CA ALA A 158 -14.01 9.64 19.32
C ALA A 158 -13.43 10.81 18.52
N ASP A 159 -12.20 11.26 18.84
CA ASP A 159 -11.52 12.30 18.08
C ASP A 159 -11.15 11.83 16.66
N LEU A 160 -10.72 10.57 16.53
CA LEU A 160 -10.47 9.93 15.25
C LEU A 160 -11.77 9.74 14.45
N GLU A 161 -12.87 9.41 15.13
CA GLU A 161 -14.19 9.33 14.51
C GLU A 161 -14.63 10.68 13.93
N ARG A 162 -14.34 11.80 14.61
CA ARG A 162 -14.59 13.16 14.11
C ARG A 162 -13.81 13.44 12.84
N ALA A 163 -12.52 13.07 12.79
CA ALA A 163 -11.71 13.18 11.58
C ALA A 163 -12.25 12.27 10.44
N LEU A 164 -12.78 11.09 10.78
CA LEU A 164 -13.35 10.16 9.81
C LEU A 164 -14.61 10.72 9.14
N ARG A 165 -15.47 11.43 9.88
CA ARG A 165 -16.67 12.09 9.32
C ARG A 165 -16.31 13.10 8.25
N TYR A 166 -15.21 13.84 8.43
CA TYR A 166 -14.68 14.73 7.39
C TYR A 166 -14.26 13.95 6.12
N CYS A 167 -13.59 12.80 6.27
CA CYS A 167 -13.27 11.95 5.12
C CYS A 167 -14.53 11.52 4.37
N GLU A 168 -15.54 11.03 5.11
CA GLU A 168 -16.81 10.57 4.54
C GLU A 168 -17.53 11.68 3.77
N GLU A 169 -17.58 12.89 4.33
CA GLU A 169 -18.16 14.06 3.66
C GLU A 169 -17.40 14.40 2.36
N GLN A 170 -16.08 14.50 2.42
CA GLN A 170 -15.28 14.91 1.27
C GLN A 170 -15.27 13.86 0.14
N ILE A 171 -15.36 12.57 0.47
CA ILE A 171 -15.52 11.51 -0.54
C ILE A 171 -16.80 11.73 -1.33
N VAL A 172 -17.92 12.05 -0.66
CA VAL A 172 -19.20 12.33 -1.32
C VAL A 172 -19.09 13.52 -2.27
N GLN A 173 -18.40 14.59 -1.86
CA GLN A 173 -18.19 15.78 -2.72
C GLN A 173 -17.43 15.44 -4.01
N VAL A 174 -16.39 14.60 -3.93
CA VAL A 174 -15.64 14.22 -5.14
C VAL A 174 -16.41 13.23 -6.01
N VAL A 175 -17.16 12.30 -5.40
CA VAL A 175 -18.03 11.37 -6.16
C VAL A 175 -19.13 12.13 -6.90
N ASP A 176 -19.70 13.19 -6.31
CA ASP A 176 -20.60 14.10 -7.01
C ASP A 176 -19.93 14.75 -8.22
N ALA A 177 -18.69 15.23 -8.09
CA ALA A 177 -17.93 15.84 -9.18
C ALA A 177 -17.55 14.87 -10.32
N ILE A 178 -17.69 13.56 -10.12
CA ILE A 178 -17.51 12.52 -11.14
C ILE A 178 -18.78 12.33 -11.99
N HIS A 179 -19.95 12.80 -11.52
CA HIS A 179 -21.21 12.69 -12.25
C HIS A 179 -21.11 13.28 -13.67
N THR A 180 -21.93 12.77 -14.58
CA THR A 180 -21.99 13.27 -15.96
C THR A 180 -22.38 14.75 -15.98
N GLY A 181 -21.61 15.58 -16.69
CA GLY A 181 -21.87 17.02 -16.82
C GLY A 181 -21.24 17.91 -15.75
N GLN A 182 -20.29 17.39 -14.97
CA GLN A 182 -19.55 18.12 -13.93
C GLN A 182 -18.20 18.65 -14.46
N GLU A 183 -17.08 18.16 -13.94
CA GLU A 183 -15.73 18.59 -14.29
C GLU A 183 -15.37 18.24 -15.75
N GLY A 184 -14.72 19.17 -16.45
CA GLY A 184 -14.29 19.04 -17.85
C GLY A 184 -12.77 19.08 -18.03
N SER A 185 -12.02 19.44 -17.00
CA SER A 185 -10.56 19.54 -16.99
C SER A 185 -9.93 18.27 -16.41
N TYR A 186 -9.01 17.68 -17.18
CA TYR A 186 -8.24 16.53 -16.70
C TYR A 186 -7.33 16.90 -15.51
N LEU A 187 -6.80 18.12 -15.47
CA LEU A 187 -5.97 18.60 -14.36
C LEU A 187 -6.77 18.70 -13.06
N ASP A 188 -8.01 19.17 -13.15
CA ASP A 188 -8.89 19.26 -11.99
C ASP A 188 -9.40 17.88 -11.54
N TYR A 189 -9.51 16.90 -12.44
CA TYR A 189 -9.72 15.51 -12.04
C TYR A 189 -8.52 14.92 -11.30
N GLU A 190 -7.29 15.25 -11.71
CA GLU A 190 -6.08 14.82 -10.98
C GLU A 190 -5.94 15.52 -9.62
N SER A 191 -6.25 16.81 -9.51
CA SER A 191 -6.30 17.49 -8.21
C SER A 191 -7.35 16.87 -7.28
N LYS A 192 -8.53 16.52 -7.80
CA LYS A 192 -9.53 15.74 -7.04
C LYS A 192 -9.03 14.34 -6.67
N ALA A 193 -8.26 13.68 -7.54
CA ALA A 193 -7.64 12.39 -7.21
C ALA A 193 -6.59 12.53 -6.11
N PHE A 194 -5.78 13.59 -6.12
CA PHE A 194 -4.89 13.95 -5.00
C PHE A 194 -5.66 14.20 -3.71
N HIS A 195 -6.79 14.90 -3.78
CA HIS A 195 -7.67 15.07 -2.63
C HIS A 195 -8.10 13.74 -2.03
N LEU A 196 -8.62 12.83 -2.85
CA LEU A 196 -9.00 11.48 -2.40
C LEU A 196 -7.81 10.69 -1.87
N GLY A 197 -6.62 10.81 -2.47
CA GLY A 197 -5.40 10.15 -1.99
C GLY A 197 -4.97 10.64 -0.60
N MET A 198 -5.13 11.93 -0.30
CA MET A 198 -4.90 12.47 1.04
C MET A 198 -5.91 11.91 2.05
N LEU A 199 -7.19 11.85 1.68
CA LEU A 199 -8.24 11.27 2.54
C LEU A 199 -8.02 9.76 2.77
N ASP A 200 -7.52 9.04 1.75
CA ASP A 200 -7.12 7.64 1.86
C ASP A 200 -6.05 7.45 2.94
N SER A 201 -5.05 8.32 2.95
CA SER A 201 -4.02 8.32 4.00
C SER A 201 -4.60 8.57 5.39
N LEU A 202 -5.50 9.54 5.54
CA LEU A 202 -6.18 9.80 6.82
C LEU A 202 -7.05 8.62 7.29
N GLY A 203 -7.89 8.06 6.42
CA GLY A 203 -8.75 6.92 6.75
C GLY A 203 -7.95 5.69 7.18
N LYS A 204 -6.80 5.43 6.53
CA LYS A 204 -5.86 4.37 6.92
C LYS A 204 -5.23 4.61 8.30
N GLU A 205 -4.83 5.85 8.62
CA GLU A 205 -4.24 6.19 9.93
C GLU A 205 -5.25 5.92 11.05
N ILE A 206 -6.49 6.39 10.86
CA ILE A 206 -7.60 6.20 11.80
C ILE A 206 -7.85 4.71 12.02
N ALA A 207 -7.97 3.92 10.94
CA ALA A 207 -8.19 2.48 11.03
C ALA A 207 -7.11 1.79 11.86
N ASP A 208 -5.83 2.03 11.53
CA ASP A 208 -4.74 1.28 12.15
C ASP A 208 -4.50 1.70 13.60
N ILE A 209 -4.59 3.01 13.93
CA ILE A 209 -4.51 3.48 15.31
C ILE A 209 -5.65 2.89 16.15
N ALA A 210 -6.88 2.88 15.63
CA ALA A 210 -8.04 2.35 16.35
C ALA A 210 -7.82 0.89 16.76
N GLN A 211 -7.41 0.02 15.82
CA GLN A 211 -7.14 -1.39 16.15
C GLN A 211 -5.92 -1.57 17.05
N ILE A 212 -4.86 -0.74 16.93
CA ILE A 212 -3.71 -0.79 17.84
C ILE A 212 -4.14 -0.52 19.28
N CYS A 213 -4.90 0.56 19.49
CA CYS A 213 -5.32 0.97 20.82
C CYS A 213 -6.37 0.02 21.42
N ALA A 214 -7.30 -0.49 20.60
CA ALA A 214 -8.36 -1.37 21.08
C ALA A 214 -7.89 -2.80 21.37
N PHE A 215 -7.03 -3.36 20.53
CA PHE A 215 -6.61 -4.77 20.62
C PHE A 215 -5.18 -4.96 21.11
N GLY A 216 -4.49 -3.90 21.54
CA GLY A 216 -3.14 -3.98 22.10
C GLY A 216 -2.09 -4.46 21.09
N LEU A 217 -2.24 -4.07 19.82
CA LEU A 217 -1.28 -4.44 18.77
C LEU A 217 0.08 -3.72 18.99
N PRO A 218 1.17 -4.16 18.32
CA PRO A 218 2.48 -3.52 18.42
C PRO A 218 2.47 -2.01 18.15
N LYS A 219 3.29 -1.28 18.92
CA LYS A 219 3.36 0.19 18.97
C LYS A 219 4.76 0.69 18.55
N GLY A 220 5.29 0.07 17.50
CA GLY A 220 6.57 0.43 16.91
C GLY A 220 7.78 -0.11 17.67
N GLU A 221 7.66 -1.12 18.53
CA GLU A 221 8.87 -1.77 19.09
C GLU A 221 9.70 -2.38 17.96
N ASP A 222 11.03 -2.32 18.08
CA ASP A 222 11.94 -3.15 17.30
C ASP A 222 12.03 -4.56 17.92
N ASN A 223 12.83 -5.44 17.32
CA ASN A 223 12.96 -6.85 17.70
C ASN A 223 11.62 -7.60 17.74
N GLN A 224 10.70 -7.25 16.83
CA GLN A 224 9.42 -7.95 16.72
C GLN A 224 9.63 -9.45 16.43
N PRO A 225 8.79 -10.34 16.97
CA PRO A 225 8.90 -11.77 16.76
C PRO A 225 8.66 -12.13 15.29
N LEU A 226 9.22 -13.28 14.89
CA LEU A 226 9.02 -13.84 13.57
C LEU A 226 7.76 -14.71 13.54
N ILE A 227 6.97 -14.53 12.49
CA ILE A 227 5.74 -15.24 12.18
C ILE A 227 6.00 -16.12 10.96
N GLU A 228 5.46 -17.33 10.96
CA GLU A 228 5.59 -18.25 9.83
C GLU A 228 4.72 -17.80 8.64
N VAL A 229 5.28 -17.90 7.44
CA VAL A 229 4.62 -17.48 6.20
C VAL A 229 4.84 -18.47 5.04
N GLY A 230 3.83 -18.65 4.20
CA GLY A 230 3.86 -19.52 3.03
C GLY A 230 2.80 -20.62 3.09
N MET A 231 2.54 -21.29 1.97
CA MET A 231 1.47 -22.29 1.91
C MET A 231 1.77 -23.54 2.77
N GLY A 232 3.04 -23.89 2.93
CA GLY A 232 3.48 -25.10 3.62
C GLY A 232 3.44 -25.00 5.14
N VAL A 233 3.17 -23.82 5.71
CA VAL A 233 3.19 -23.58 7.17
C VAL A 233 1.95 -24.13 7.88
N MET A 234 0.87 -24.38 7.14
CA MET A 234 -0.36 -24.94 7.70
C MET A 234 -0.14 -26.39 8.15
N ASP A 235 -0.47 -26.69 9.39
CA ASP A 235 -0.41 -28.04 9.95
C ASP A 235 -1.61 -28.87 9.48
N ARG A 236 -1.34 -29.72 8.48
CA ARG A 236 -2.32 -30.59 7.85
C ARG A 236 -2.87 -31.68 8.79
N SER A 237 -2.25 -31.91 9.95
CA SER A 237 -2.79 -32.84 10.96
C SER A 237 -3.85 -32.21 11.85
N LYS A 238 -3.95 -30.87 11.86
CA LYS A 238 -4.90 -30.08 12.67
C LYS A 238 -6.14 -29.70 11.87
N ALA A 239 -7.15 -29.20 12.57
CA ALA A 239 -8.26 -28.51 11.94
C ALA A 239 -7.78 -27.16 11.40
N MET A 240 -7.97 -26.91 10.11
CA MET A 240 -7.42 -25.72 9.43
C MET A 240 -8.51 -24.69 9.18
N ILE A 241 -8.39 -23.52 9.78
CA ILE A 241 -9.24 -22.36 9.51
C ILE A 241 -8.46 -21.38 8.65
N LEU A 242 -9.06 -20.93 7.54
CA LEU A 242 -8.47 -19.94 6.66
C LEU A 242 -9.31 -18.67 6.67
N VAL A 243 -8.76 -17.58 7.21
CA VAL A 243 -9.38 -16.25 7.18
C VAL A 243 -8.89 -15.47 5.95
N ILE A 244 -9.78 -14.80 5.23
CA ILE A 244 -9.41 -14.04 4.04
C ILE A 244 -10.07 -12.66 3.98
N GLY A 245 -9.22 -11.65 3.92
CA GLY A 245 -9.57 -10.27 3.60
C GLY A 245 -8.81 -9.25 4.46
N HIS A 246 -9.47 -8.38 5.22
CA HIS A 246 -8.90 -7.17 5.82
C HIS A 246 -9.37 -6.84 7.24
N HIS A 247 -10.56 -7.27 7.66
CA HIS A 247 -11.20 -6.80 8.88
C HIS A 247 -10.88 -7.73 10.04
N ALA A 248 -10.02 -7.28 10.96
CA ALA A 248 -9.47 -8.12 12.03
C ALA A 248 -10.48 -8.69 13.06
N PRO A 249 -11.57 -7.98 13.47
CA PRO A 249 -12.42 -8.41 14.59
C PRO A 249 -12.92 -9.87 14.56
N PRO A 250 -13.44 -10.41 13.43
CA PRO A 250 -13.80 -11.83 13.37
C PRO A 250 -12.62 -12.78 13.55
N ALA A 251 -11.43 -12.44 13.02
CA ALA A 251 -10.23 -13.24 13.17
C ALA A 251 -9.68 -13.19 14.62
N VAL A 252 -9.79 -12.04 15.28
CA VAL A 252 -9.47 -11.87 16.71
C VAL A 252 -10.36 -12.79 17.55
N ASN A 253 -11.68 -12.82 17.29
CA ASN A 253 -12.59 -13.69 18.03
C ASN A 253 -12.31 -15.19 17.82
N ILE A 254 -11.87 -15.61 16.62
CA ILE A 254 -11.41 -16.98 16.37
C ILE A 254 -10.17 -17.29 17.22
N ALA A 255 -9.18 -16.39 17.24
CA ALA A 255 -7.97 -16.56 18.04
C ALA A 255 -8.29 -16.66 19.55
N ASP A 256 -9.14 -15.78 20.07
CA ASP A 256 -9.59 -15.81 21.46
C ASP A 256 -10.31 -17.12 21.79
N TYR A 257 -11.17 -17.62 20.90
CA TYR A 257 -11.86 -18.89 21.13
C TYR A 257 -10.89 -20.08 21.19
N ILE A 258 -9.87 -20.10 20.32
CA ILE A 258 -8.82 -21.13 20.33
C ILE A 258 -8.05 -21.09 21.67
N GLU A 259 -7.58 -19.92 22.09
CA GLU A 259 -6.76 -19.75 23.30
C GLU A 259 -7.57 -20.03 24.57
N ASN A 260 -8.77 -19.47 24.69
CA ASN A 260 -9.63 -19.63 25.88
C ASN A 260 -10.09 -21.09 26.10
N ASN A 261 -10.04 -21.93 25.06
CA ASN A 261 -10.41 -23.34 25.13
C ASN A 261 -9.21 -24.30 25.05
N GLY A 262 -7.97 -23.79 24.99
CA GLY A 262 -6.75 -24.62 24.94
C GLY A 262 -6.65 -25.49 23.68
N LEU A 263 -7.08 -24.98 22.52
CA LEU A 263 -7.22 -25.73 21.27
C LEU A 263 -6.03 -25.57 20.31
N GLU A 264 -4.91 -25.00 20.74
CA GLU A 264 -3.76 -24.67 19.86
C GLU A 264 -3.09 -25.90 19.24
N ASP A 265 -3.19 -27.06 19.90
CA ASP A 265 -2.68 -28.33 19.38
C ASP A 265 -3.68 -29.05 18.47
N GLU A 266 -4.93 -28.58 18.42
CA GLU A 266 -6.00 -29.17 17.60
C GLU A 266 -6.37 -28.33 16.37
N VAL A 267 -6.16 -27.01 16.44
CA VAL A 267 -6.64 -26.04 15.46
C VAL A 267 -5.48 -25.17 14.99
N ASP A 268 -5.34 -25.03 13.68
CA ASP A 268 -4.40 -24.13 13.05
C ASP A 268 -5.15 -23.01 12.32
N LEU A 269 -4.69 -21.78 12.53
CA LEU A 269 -5.34 -20.56 12.04
C LEU A 269 -4.42 -19.83 11.07
N GLY A 270 -4.80 -19.86 9.80
CA GLY A 270 -4.07 -19.22 8.71
C GLY A 270 -4.83 -18.05 8.10
N GLY A 271 -4.10 -17.02 7.65
CA GLY A 271 -4.68 -15.87 6.97
C GLY A 271 -4.19 -15.68 5.53
N ILE A 272 -5.01 -15.04 4.70
CA ILE A 272 -4.65 -14.50 3.38
C ILE A 272 -5.02 -13.01 3.34
N CYS A 273 -4.19 -12.21 2.65
CA CYS A 273 -4.34 -10.75 2.55
C CYS A 273 -4.10 -10.03 3.90
N CYS A 274 -4.62 -8.81 4.04
CA CYS A 274 -4.24 -7.88 5.09
C CYS A 274 -4.75 -8.32 6.49
N THR A 275 -5.87 -9.06 6.57
CA THR A 275 -6.31 -9.69 7.84
C THR A 275 -5.28 -10.70 8.38
N ALA A 276 -4.43 -11.30 7.53
CA ALA A 276 -3.37 -12.18 8.01
C ALA A 276 -2.30 -11.42 8.81
N ASN A 277 -1.97 -10.20 8.38
CA ASN A 277 -1.09 -9.31 9.12
C ASN A 277 -1.73 -8.89 10.45
N ASP A 278 -2.97 -8.40 10.42
CA ASP A 278 -3.60 -7.85 11.63
C ASP A 278 -3.93 -8.94 12.66
N MET A 279 -4.33 -10.13 12.20
CA MET A 279 -4.47 -11.31 13.06
C MET A 279 -3.15 -11.71 13.72
N THR A 280 -2.05 -11.78 12.98
CA THR A 280 -0.72 -12.16 13.55
C THR A 280 -0.10 -11.05 14.39
N ARG A 281 -0.55 -9.79 14.19
CA ARG A 281 -0.31 -8.68 15.11
C ARG A 281 -1.06 -8.83 16.43
N TYR A 282 -2.12 -9.63 16.51
CA TYR A 282 -2.81 -9.94 17.77
C TYR A 282 -2.34 -11.28 18.35
N TYR A 283 -2.50 -12.36 17.59
CA TYR A 283 -2.24 -13.73 17.98
C TYR A 283 -1.04 -14.32 17.22
N GLN A 284 0.12 -14.37 17.87
CA GLN A 284 1.40 -14.72 17.23
C GLN A 284 1.52 -16.19 16.82
N LYS A 285 0.67 -17.08 17.34
CA LYS A 285 0.64 -18.49 16.93
C LYS A 285 -0.01 -18.69 15.55
N ALA A 286 -0.79 -17.71 15.08
CA ALA A 286 -1.41 -17.73 13.76
C ALA A 286 -0.36 -17.67 12.63
N LYS A 287 -0.79 -18.03 11.42
CA LYS A 287 0.08 -18.15 10.24
C LYS A 287 -0.33 -17.23 9.11
N ILE A 288 0.63 -16.80 8.30
CA ILE A 288 0.36 -16.07 7.05
C ILE A 288 0.48 -17.04 5.86
N VAL A 289 -0.64 -17.46 5.30
CA VAL A 289 -0.63 -18.54 4.29
C VAL A 289 -0.22 -18.03 2.92
N SER A 290 -0.75 -16.88 2.48
CA SER A 290 -0.36 -16.30 1.18
C SER A 290 -0.82 -14.86 0.97
N ALA A 291 -0.25 -14.23 -0.06
CA ALA A 291 -0.79 -13.02 -0.67
C ALA A 291 -2.02 -13.29 -1.57
N LEU A 292 -2.74 -12.20 -1.89
CA LEU A 292 -3.95 -12.21 -2.72
C LEU A 292 -3.86 -13.00 -4.02
N SER A 293 -2.79 -12.81 -4.79
CA SER A 293 -2.63 -13.43 -6.12
C SER A 293 -2.52 -14.94 -6.09
N ARG A 294 -2.40 -15.52 -4.89
CA ARG A 294 -2.26 -16.96 -4.66
C ARG A 294 -3.46 -17.55 -3.93
N GLN A 295 -4.48 -16.73 -3.62
CA GLN A 295 -5.69 -17.15 -2.90
C GLN A 295 -6.33 -18.40 -3.50
N LEU A 296 -6.54 -18.44 -4.83
CA LEU A 296 -7.16 -19.60 -5.47
C LEU A 296 -6.26 -20.85 -5.45
N LYS A 297 -4.93 -20.68 -5.43
CA LYS A 297 -3.99 -21.82 -5.30
C LYS A 297 -4.16 -22.49 -3.95
N VAL A 298 -4.28 -21.70 -2.87
CA VAL A 298 -4.51 -22.20 -1.51
C VAL A 298 -5.85 -22.92 -1.42
N ILE A 299 -6.92 -22.29 -1.92
CA ILE A 299 -8.25 -22.89 -1.93
C ILE A 299 -8.25 -24.21 -2.68
N ARG A 300 -7.72 -24.24 -3.92
CA ARG A 300 -7.68 -25.45 -4.75
C ARG A 300 -6.70 -26.51 -4.25
N ALA A 301 -5.66 -26.14 -3.50
CA ALA A 301 -4.85 -27.11 -2.78
C ALA A 301 -5.64 -27.82 -1.65
N GLY A 302 -6.77 -27.24 -1.23
CA GLY A 302 -7.62 -27.77 -0.16
C GLY A 302 -7.01 -27.58 1.23
N LEU A 303 -6.27 -26.49 1.42
CA LEU A 303 -5.62 -26.14 2.69
C LEU A 303 -6.58 -25.37 3.62
N ALA A 304 -7.80 -25.89 3.81
CA ALA A 304 -8.80 -25.36 4.73
C ALA A 304 -9.91 -26.39 4.99
N ASP A 305 -10.38 -26.48 6.24
CA ASP A 305 -11.61 -27.18 6.61
C ASP A 305 -12.82 -26.25 6.60
N VAL A 306 -12.59 -24.97 6.93
CA VAL A 306 -13.55 -23.86 6.91
C VAL A 306 -12.82 -22.62 6.38
N ILE A 307 -13.51 -21.82 5.58
CA ILE A 307 -13.03 -20.51 5.17
C ILE A 307 -13.93 -19.43 5.79
N VAL A 308 -13.31 -18.41 6.36
CA VAL A 308 -13.99 -17.22 6.87
C VAL A 308 -13.57 -16.04 6.00
N ILE A 309 -14.53 -15.29 5.48
CA ILE A 309 -14.24 -14.10 4.66
C ILE A 309 -14.88 -12.86 5.26
N ASP A 310 -14.19 -11.73 5.14
CA ASP A 310 -14.69 -10.42 5.55
C ASP A 310 -15.01 -9.52 4.33
N GLU A 311 -14.22 -8.48 4.07
CA GLU A 311 -14.30 -7.56 2.95
C GLU A 311 -12.97 -7.38 2.20
N GLN A 312 -13.08 -6.97 0.93
CA GLN A 312 -12.00 -6.50 0.06
C GLN A 312 -10.94 -7.56 -0.32
N CYS A 313 -10.51 -7.54 -1.58
CA CYS A 313 -9.57 -8.51 -2.15
C CYS A 313 -9.96 -9.99 -1.87
N ILE A 314 -11.25 -10.26 -1.75
CA ILE A 314 -11.77 -11.62 -1.72
C ILE A 314 -12.18 -11.94 -3.16
N ARG A 315 -11.81 -13.13 -3.64
CA ARG A 315 -12.28 -13.61 -4.93
C ARG A 315 -13.79 -13.72 -4.97
N ALA A 316 -14.40 -13.05 -5.94
CA ALA A 316 -15.85 -13.08 -6.13
C ALA A 316 -16.40 -14.48 -6.46
N ASP A 317 -15.57 -15.38 -7.00
CA ASP A 317 -15.91 -16.76 -7.32
C ASP A 317 -15.56 -17.76 -6.19
N ILE A 318 -15.34 -17.29 -4.97
CA ILE A 318 -14.93 -18.17 -3.86
C ILE A 318 -15.91 -19.33 -3.64
N LEU A 319 -17.22 -19.07 -3.56
CA LEU A 319 -18.23 -20.13 -3.38
C LEU A 319 -18.26 -21.13 -4.53
N TYR A 320 -17.94 -20.71 -5.76
CA TYR A 320 -17.88 -21.61 -6.90
C TYR A 320 -16.78 -22.66 -6.72
N HIS A 321 -15.62 -22.27 -6.19
CA HIS A 321 -14.49 -23.17 -5.97
C HIS A 321 -14.64 -23.98 -4.69
N THR A 322 -15.07 -23.37 -3.58
CA THR A 322 -15.17 -24.05 -2.29
C THR A 322 -16.28 -25.10 -2.26
N LYS A 323 -17.39 -24.87 -2.98
CA LYS A 323 -18.47 -25.86 -3.13
C LYS A 323 -17.98 -27.16 -3.78
N LYS A 324 -17.07 -27.09 -4.75
CA LYS A 324 -16.48 -28.28 -5.39
C LYS A 324 -15.62 -29.10 -4.43
N LEU A 325 -15.09 -28.45 -3.39
CA LEU A 325 -14.24 -29.06 -2.37
C LEU A 325 -15.03 -29.43 -1.10
N GLY A 326 -16.33 -29.09 -1.04
CA GLY A 326 -17.14 -29.25 0.15
C GLY A 326 -16.67 -28.40 1.34
N ILE A 327 -15.94 -27.30 1.10
CA ILE A 327 -15.44 -26.40 2.15
C ILE A 327 -16.50 -25.32 2.39
N PRO A 328 -17.12 -25.25 3.59
CA PRO A 328 -18.09 -24.21 3.91
C PRO A 328 -17.41 -22.84 4.05
N VAL A 329 -18.15 -21.79 3.68
CA VAL A 329 -17.70 -20.40 3.80
C VAL A 329 -18.57 -19.63 4.78
N ILE A 330 -17.94 -18.95 5.75
CA ILE A 330 -18.61 -18.03 6.68
C ILE A 330 -18.30 -16.60 6.21
N CYS A 331 -19.33 -15.84 5.83
CA CYS A 331 -19.19 -14.44 5.47
C CYS A 331 -19.47 -13.56 6.69
N THR A 332 -18.51 -12.72 7.08
CA THR A 332 -18.57 -11.95 8.33
C THR A 332 -18.75 -10.45 8.13
N ASN A 333 -19.05 -10.04 6.90
CA ASN A 333 -19.17 -8.63 6.55
C ASN A 333 -20.26 -8.40 5.51
N GLU A 334 -21.10 -7.39 5.72
CA GLU A 334 -22.22 -7.05 4.83
C GLU A 334 -21.78 -6.68 3.41
N LYS A 335 -20.52 -6.25 3.23
CA LYS A 335 -19.96 -5.91 1.93
C LYS A 335 -19.72 -7.15 1.03
N ALA A 336 -19.70 -8.36 1.59
CA ALA A 336 -19.46 -9.60 0.85
C ALA A 336 -20.27 -10.79 1.39
N MET A 337 -21.59 -10.81 1.14
CA MET A 337 -22.51 -11.85 1.65
C MET A 337 -22.76 -13.02 0.69
N HIS A 338 -22.36 -12.89 -0.59
CA HIS A 338 -22.47 -13.94 -1.62
C HIS A 338 -23.83 -14.65 -1.74
N ALA A 339 -24.93 -13.95 -1.44
CA ALA A 339 -26.30 -14.48 -1.44
C ALA A 339 -26.50 -15.71 -0.53
N LEU A 340 -25.68 -15.84 0.51
CA LEU A 340 -25.85 -16.86 1.55
C LEU A 340 -26.90 -16.41 2.57
N PRO A 341 -27.56 -17.35 3.27
CA PRO A 341 -28.54 -17.00 4.30
C PRO A 341 -27.85 -16.28 5.46
N ASP A 342 -28.51 -15.21 5.92
CA ASP A 342 -28.12 -14.52 7.15
C ASP A 342 -28.57 -15.32 8.36
N MET A 343 -27.57 -15.80 9.12
CA MET A 343 -27.77 -16.58 10.33
C MET A 343 -27.29 -15.82 11.57
N THR A 344 -27.03 -14.51 11.47
CA THR A 344 -26.54 -13.68 12.58
C THR A 344 -27.44 -13.78 13.81
N ALA A 345 -28.76 -13.84 13.62
CA ALA A 345 -29.74 -13.95 14.70
C ALA A 345 -29.87 -15.36 15.32
N LYS A 346 -29.22 -16.37 14.72
CA LYS A 346 -29.27 -17.76 15.21
C LYS A 346 -28.26 -18.02 16.31
N GLU A 347 -28.53 -19.05 17.11
CA GLU A 347 -27.57 -19.55 18.10
C GLU A 347 -26.42 -20.30 17.41
N PRO A 348 -25.17 -20.20 17.89
CA PRO A 348 -24.01 -20.85 17.27
C PRO A 348 -24.23 -22.34 16.96
N LYS A 349 -24.88 -23.09 17.86
CA LYS A 349 -25.20 -24.52 17.67
C LYS A 349 -26.09 -24.79 16.46
N GLU A 350 -27.05 -23.92 16.17
CA GLU A 350 -27.90 -24.04 14.97
C GLU A 350 -27.08 -23.80 13.70
N ILE A 351 -26.18 -22.82 13.73
CA ILE A 351 -25.32 -22.44 12.60
C ILE A 351 -24.32 -23.57 12.30
N ILE A 352 -23.65 -24.08 13.34
CA ILE A 352 -22.72 -25.21 13.23
C ILE A 352 -23.42 -26.41 12.58
N LYS A 353 -24.61 -26.78 13.08
CA LYS A 353 -25.40 -27.86 12.50
C LYS A 353 -25.72 -27.61 11.02
N TYR A 354 -26.21 -26.41 10.69
CA TYR A 354 -26.55 -26.04 9.32
C TYR A 354 -25.35 -26.19 8.37
N LEU A 355 -24.15 -25.77 8.78
CA LEU A 355 -22.94 -25.93 7.96
C LEU A 355 -22.51 -27.40 7.84
N LEU A 356 -22.62 -28.17 8.92
CA LEU A 356 -22.29 -29.60 8.92
C LEU A 356 -23.29 -30.47 8.14
N ASP A 357 -24.51 -29.99 7.91
CA ASP A 357 -25.50 -30.61 7.02
C ASP A 357 -25.14 -30.49 5.52
N GLY A 358 -23.96 -29.91 5.19
CA GLY A 358 -23.42 -29.84 3.83
C GLY A 358 -23.79 -28.55 3.07
N ASN A 359 -24.35 -27.56 3.76
CA ASN A 359 -24.65 -26.27 3.15
C ASN A 359 -23.37 -25.50 2.81
N PRO A 360 -23.35 -24.74 1.69
CA PRO A 360 -22.13 -24.13 1.17
C PRO A 360 -21.57 -22.99 2.04
N GLY A 361 -22.38 -22.42 2.92
CA GLY A 361 -21.98 -21.30 3.76
C GLY A 361 -23.15 -20.56 4.40
N CYS A 362 -22.82 -19.57 5.23
CA CYS A 362 -23.77 -18.66 5.88
C CYS A 362 -23.15 -17.26 6.08
N VAL A 363 -23.98 -16.28 6.44
CA VAL A 363 -23.53 -14.96 6.91
C VAL A 363 -23.66 -14.89 8.44
N ILE A 364 -22.63 -14.36 9.10
CA ILE A 364 -22.58 -14.08 10.55
C ILE A 364 -21.96 -12.69 10.74
N LEU A 365 -22.79 -11.67 10.92
CA LEU A 365 -22.34 -10.27 11.05
C LEU A 365 -21.93 -9.88 12.47
N ASP A 366 -22.24 -10.71 13.47
CA ASP A 366 -21.79 -10.49 14.85
C ASP A 366 -20.40 -11.14 15.02
N PRO A 367 -19.30 -10.34 15.15
CA PRO A 367 -17.95 -10.88 15.24
C PRO A 367 -17.76 -11.80 16.45
N LEU A 368 -18.55 -11.63 17.53
CA LEU A 368 -18.43 -12.41 18.76
C LEU A 368 -18.92 -13.86 18.61
N LYS A 369 -19.68 -14.18 17.56
CA LYS A 369 -20.16 -15.54 17.28
C LYS A 369 -19.23 -16.33 16.36
N VAL A 370 -18.33 -15.65 15.65
CA VAL A 370 -17.55 -16.25 14.56
C VAL A 370 -16.59 -17.31 15.07
N GLY A 371 -15.94 -17.06 16.22
CA GLY A 371 -14.94 -17.95 16.81
C GLY A 371 -15.48 -19.33 17.12
N GLU A 372 -16.57 -19.42 17.88
CA GLU A 372 -17.21 -20.71 18.21
C GLU A 372 -17.62 -21.47 16.94
N VAL A 373 -18.30 -20.79 16.01
CA VAL A 373 -18.82 -21.45 14.80
C VAL A 373 -17.68 -21.93 13.90
N ALA A 374 -16.68 -21.08 13.62
CA ALA A 374 -15.59 -21.43 12.72
C ALA A 374 -14.74 -22.58 13.28
N VAL A 375 -14.41 -22.54 14.59
CA VAL A 375 -13.58 -23.54 15.24
C VAL A 375 -14.28 -24.89 15.31
N GLU A 376 -15.52 -24.94 15.76
CA GLU A 376 -16.24 -26.21 15.92
C GLU A 376 -16.59 -26.87 14.58
N VAL A 377 -16.93 -26.08 13.55
CA VAL A 377 -17.12 -26.61 12.19
C VAL A 377 -15.80 -27.14 11.65
N ALA A 378 -14.68 -26.43 11.82
CA ALA A 378 -13.37 -26.89 11.35
C ALA A 378 -12.95 -28.19 12.03
N ARG A 379 -13.12 -28.33 13.35
CA ARG A 379 -12.81 -29.56 14.10
C ARG A 379 -13.64 -30.75 13.64
N ALA A 380 -14.94 -30.54 13.41
CA ALA A 380 -15.82 -31.60 12.88
C ALA A 380 -15.44 -31.99 11.45
N ARG A 381 -15.12 -31.01 10.59
CA ARG A 381 -14.67 -31.23 9.21
C ARG A 381 -13.32 -31.92 9.11
N ARG A 382 -12.36 -31.58 9.98
CA ARG A 382 -11.07 -32.29 10.06
C ARG A 382 -11.26 -33.78 10.28
N LYS A 383 -12.20 -34.18 11.15
CA LYS A 383 -12.51 -35.61 11.40
C LYS A 383 -13.04 -36.31 10.15
N GLN A 384 -13.77 -35.60 9.29
CA GLN A 384 -14.27 -36.13 8.01
C GLN A 384 -13.18 -36.18 6.94
N ARG A 385 -12.32 -35.15 6.89
CA ARG A 385 -11.20 -35.05 5.94
C ARG A 385 -10.15 -36.15 6.17
N GLY A 386 -9.85 -36.46 7.43
CA GLY A 386 -8.73 -37.33 7.79
C GLY A 386 -7.37 -36.65 7.56
N ASP A 387 -6.31 -37.46 7.50
CA ASP A 387 -4.92 -36.99 7.42
C ASP A 387 -4.36 -36.94 5.98
N ASP A 388 -5.12 -37.42 4.99
CA ASP A 388 -4.69 -37.49 3.59
C ASP A 388 -4.94 -36.17 2.84
N ILE A 389 -3.97 -35.25 2.92
CA ILE A 389 -3.95 -34.02 2.12
C ILE A 389 -2.82 -34.12 1.09
N GLY A 390 -3.20 -34.39 -0.15
CA GLY A 390 -2.35 -34.42 -1.34
C GLY A 390 -2.82 -33.49 -2.47
N PRO A 391 -2.15 -33.55 -3.64
CA PRO A 391 -2.63 -32.93 -4.86
C PRO A 391 -4.06 -33.38 -5.20
N ARG A 392 -4.82 -32.51 -5.87
CA ARG A 392 -6.22 -32.82 -6.24
C ARG A 392 -6.36 -33.79 -7.41
N LEU A 393 -5.34 -33.87 -8.25
CA LEU A 393 -5.30 -34.80 -9.37
C LEU A 393 -4.51 -36.04 -8.96
N THR A 394 -4.90 -37.21 -9.46
CA THR A 394 -4.01 -38.38 -9.44
C THR A 394 -2.92 -38.24 -10.52
N GLU A 395 -1.91 -39.10 -10.48
CA GLU A 395 -0.89 -39.18 -11.52
C GLU A 395 -1.50 -39.52 -12.89
N GLU A 396 -2.48 -40.42 -12.90
CA GLU A 396 -3.22 -40.79 -14.11
C GLU A 396 -4.01 -39.60 -14.67
N GLU A 397 -4.80 -38.93 -13.84
CA GLU A 397 -5.58 -37.76 -14.26
C GLU A 397 -4.68 -36.63 -14.79
N PHE A 398 -3.58 -36.34 -14.08
CA PHE A 398 -2.59 -35.35 -14.52
C PHE A 398 -2.04 -35.72 -15.92
N THR A 399 -1.65 -36.97 -16.10
CA THR A 399 -1.10 -37.45 -17.39
C THR A 399 -2.13 -37.39 -18.51
N GLU A 400 -3.39 -37.73 -18.24
CA GLU A 400 -4.48 -37.64 -19.21
C GLU A 400 -4.75 -36.19 -19.62
N TYR A 401 -4.82 -35.25 -18.67
CA TYR A 401 -5.00 -33.84 -18.97
C TYR A 401 -3.81 -33.23 -19.73
N ALA A 402 -2.58 -33.65 -19.42
CA ALA A 402 -1.39 -33.24 -20.18
C ALA A 402 -1.52 -33.66 -21.65
N LYS A 403 -1.81 -34.94 -21.91
CA LYS A 403 -2.03 -35.51 -23.27
C LYS A 403 -3.23 -34.90 -23.99
N ALA A 404 -4.26 -34.49 -23.25
CA ALA A 404 -5.46 -33.88 -23.85
C ALA A 404 -5.20 -32.47 -24.39
N CYS A 405 -4.12 -31.80 -23.96
CA CYS A 405 -3.79 -30.44 -24.37
C CYS A 405 -3.50 -30.37 -25.88
N THR A 406 -4.27 -29.57 -26.62
CA THR A 406 -4.09 -29.40 -28.07
C THR A 406 -3.16 -28.24 -28.45
N GLN A 407 -2.51 -27.62 -27.46
CA GLN A 407 -1.64 -26.45 -27.63
C GLN A 407 -2.28 -25.28 -28.41
N CYS A 408 -3.61 -25.15 -28.38
CA CYS A 408 -4.34 -24.16 -29.20
C CYS A 408 -4.09 -22.68 -28.86
N GLY A 409 -3.42 -22.36 -27.74
CA GLY A 409 -3.05 -21.00 -27.35
C GLY A 409 -4.14 -20.15 -26.70
N ASN A 410 -5.41 -20.61 -26.64
CA ASN A 410 -6.52 -19.86 -26.04
C ASN A 410 -6.23 -19.43 -24.59
N CYS A 411 -5.66 -20.33 -23.78
CA CYS A 411 -5.31 -20.06 -22.39
C CYS A 411 -4.24 -18.95 -22.25
N THR A 412 -3.30 -18.86 -23.19
CA THR A 412 -2.27 -17.82 -23.22
C THR A 412 -2.86 -16.46 -23.57
N ILE A 413 -3.73 -16.39 -24.58
CA ILE A 413 -4.42 -15.15 -24.99
C ILE A 413 -5.31 -14.62 -23.85
N ALA A 414 -6.00 -15.51 -23.13
CA ALA A 414 -6.85 -15.13 -22.00
C ALA A 414 -6.05 -14.80 -20.72
N CYS A 415 -4.79 -15.22 -20.63
CA CYS A 415 -3.98 -15.04 -19.43
C CYS A 415 -3.58 -13.56 -19.26
N PRO A 416 -3.87 -12.93 -18.11
CA PRO A 416 -3.47 -11.53 -17.88
C PRO A 416 -1.94 -11.33 -17.84
N GLN A 417 -1.20 -12.40 -17.56
CA GLN A 417 0.27 -12.47 -17.53
C GLN A 417 0.86 -13.02 -18.84
N GLY A 418 0.03 -13.40 -19.83
CA GLY A 418 0.51 -13.96 -21.10
C GLY A 418 1.25 -15.29 -21.00
N ILE A 419 1.04 -16.07 -19.92
CA ILE A 419 1.77 -17.33 -19.68
C ILE A 419 1.50 -18.35 -20.81
N ARG A 420 2.58 -18.93 -21.34
CA ARG A 420 2.54 -20.00 -22.36
C ARG A 420 2.34 -21.37 -21.73
N ILE A 421 1.11 -21.67 -21.32
CA ILE A 421 0.77 -22.96 -20.68
C ILE A 421 0.93 -24.15 -21.64
N GLY A 422 0.67 -23.98 -22.94
CA GLY A 422 0.76 -25.07 -23.92
C GLY A 422 2.12 -25.77 -23.94
N GLU A 423 3.21 -24.99 -23.93
CA GLU A 423 4.59 -25.50 -23.88
C GLU A 423 4.86 -26.29 -22.58
N ALA A 424 4.34 -25.82 -21.46
CA ALA A 424 4.49 -26.50 -20.18
C ALA A 424 3.70 -27.81 -20.13
N MET A 425 2.53 -27.87 -20.79
CA MET A 425 1.72 -29.09 -20.90
C MET A 425 2.37 -30.14 -21.81
N GLU A 426 3.00 -29.72 -22.92
CA GLU A 426 3.77 -30.61 -23.80
C GLU A 426 4.98 -31.21 -23.09
N ALA A 427 5.72 -30.41 -22.32
CA ALA A 427 6.80 -30.92 -21.49
C ALA A 427 6.28 -31.95 -20.46
N ALA A 428 5.15 -31.65 -19.82
CA ALA A 428 4.52 -32.52 -18.83
C ALA A 428 4.03 -33.85 -19.43
N GLU A 429 3.49 -33.83 -20.66
CA GLU A 429 3.13 -35.04 -21.41
C GLU A 429 4.34 -35.96 -21.61
N ASN A 430 5.52 -35.39 -21.79
CA ASN A 430 6.79 -36.09 -21.94
C ASN A 430 7.51 -36.37 -20.60
N GLY A 431 6.82 -36.17 -19.47
CA GLY A 431 7.33 -36.48 -18.13
C GLY A 431 8.07 -35.34 -17.42
N ASP A 432 8.24 -34.17 -18.05
CA ASP A 432 8.89 -33.00 -17.44
C ASP A 432 7.87 -32.02 -16.86
N ARG A 433 7.74 -31.99 -15.53
CA ARG A 433 6.82 -31.10 -14.81
C ARG A 433 7.43 -29.76 -14.44
N SER A 434 8.75 -29.59 -14.60
CA SER A 434 9.50 -28.44 -14.09
C SER A 434 8.99 -27.12 -14.67
N LYS A 435 8.56 -27.11 -15.93
CA LYS A 435 7.98 -25.92 -16.58
C LYS A 435 6.65 -25.51 -15.94
N LEU A 436 5.79 -26.45 -15.59
CA LEU A 436 4.53 -26.13 -14.90
C LEU A 436 4.81 -25.57 -13.49
N GLU A 437 5.79 -26.14 -12.79
CA GLU A 437 6.24 -25.64 -11.48
C GLU A 437 6.84 -24.23 -11.56
N GLU A 438 7.65 -23.92 -12.57
CA GLU A 438 8.18 -22.57 -12.82
C GLU A 438 7.03 -21.57 -13.05
N ARG A 439 6.09 -21.92 -13.95
CA ARG A 439 4.94 -21.06 -14.25
C ARG A 439 3.97 -20.93 -13.09
N TRP A 440 3.99 -21.85 -12.14
CA TRP A 440 3.16 -21.75 -10.94
C TRP A 440 3.46 -20.45 -10.19
N ASP A 441 4.72 -20.03 -10.01
CA ASP A 441 5.05 -18.80 -9.27
C ASP A 441 4.53 -17.53 -9.96
N ILE A 442 4.68 -17.46 -11.28
CA ILE A 442 4.23 -16.33 -12.12
C ILE A 442 2.70 -16.29 -12.19
N CYS A 443 2.04 -17.44 -12.16
CA CYS A 443 0.59 -17.55 -12.26
C CYS A 443 -0.10 -16.88 -11.06
N ILE A 444 -0.94 -15.87 -11.32
CA ILE A 444 -1.82 -15.26 -10.32
C ILE A 444 -3.13 -16.04 -10.07
N ALA A 445 -3.19 -17.29 -10.56
CA ALA A 445 -4.31 -18.22 -10.43
C ALA A 445 -5.71 -17.59 -10.60
N CYS A 446 -5.89 -16.83 -11.69
CA CYS A 446 -7.13 -16.07 -11.89
C CYS A 446 -8.32 -16.92 -12.40
N GLY A 447 -8.06 -18.12 -12.94
CA GLY A 447 -9.08 -19.03 -13.49
C GLY A 447 -9.54 -18.71 -14.92
N ARG A 448 -9.08 -17.62 -15.54
CA ARG A 448 -9.50 -17.23 -16.91
C ARG A 448 -9.10 -18.24 -17.98
N CYS A 449 -7.94 -18.89 -17.81
CA CYS A 449 -7.43 -19.88 -18.74
C CYS A 449 -8.31 -21.14 -18.80
N GLU A 450 -8.88 -21.57 -17.68
CA GLU A 450 -9.75 -22.74 -17.61
C GLU A 450 -11.07 -22.51 -18.36
N GLN A 451 -11.61 -21.28 -18.31
CA GLN A 451 -12.89 -20.91 -18.95
C GLN A 451 -12.84 -20.96 -20.48
N VAL A 452 -11.64 -20.87 -21.08
CA VAL A 452 -11.45 -20.83 -22.54
C VAL A 452 -10.83 -22.12 -23.08
N CYS A 453 -10.56 -23.10 -22.22
CA CYS A 453 -9.96 -24.37 -22.62
C CYS A 453 -11.03 -25.26 -23.27
N PRO A 454 -10.93 -25.59 -24.58
CA PRO A 454 -11.94 -26.43 -25.24
C PRO A 454 -11.94 -27.89 -24.77
N LYS A 455 -10.91 -28.28 -24.00
CA LYS A 455 -10.75 -29.60 -23.39
C LYS A 455 -11.12 -29.61 -21.91
N ASN A 456 -11.58 -28.48 -21.36
CA ASN A 456 -11.94 -28.33 -19.96
C ASN A 456 -10.82 -28.75 -18.98
N ILE A 457 -9.56 -28.53 -19.36
CA ILE A 457 -8.41 -28.87 -18.52
C ILE A 457 -8.42 -27.98 -17.26
N PRO A 458 -8.30 -28.54 -16.05
CA PRO A 458 -8.20 -27.78 -14.81
C PRO A 458 -6.77 -27.25 -14.61
N ILE A 459 -6.40 -26.22 -15.39
CA ILE A 459 -5.03 -25.69 -15.47
C ILE A 459 -4.46 -25.30 -14.09
N ILE A 460 -5.28 -24.77 -13.18
CA ILE A 460 -4.80 -24.42 -11.83
C ILE A 460 -4.45 -25.68 -11.03
N ASP A 461 -5.27 -26.72 -11.14
CA ASP A 461 -5.01 -27.99 -10.46
C ASP A 461 -3.79 -28.71 -11.07
N MET A 462 -3.58 -28.60 -12.39
CA MET A 462 -2.36 -29.06 -13.07
C MET A 462 -1.11 -28.35 -12.54
N LEU A 463 -1.17 -27.02 -12.39
CA LEU A 463 -0.05 -26.25 -11.82
C LEU A 463 0.20 -26.62 -10.36
N ASN A 464 -0.85 -26.75 -9.54
CA ASN A 464 -0.72 -27.15 -8.14
C ASN A 464 -0.17 -28.58 -8.00
N TYR A 465 -0.54 -29.49 -8.89
CA TYR A 465 -0.02 -30.85 -8.93
C TYR A 465 1.48 -30.86 -9.21
N ALA A 466 1.91 -30.17 -10.27
CA ALA A 466 3.32 -30.04 -10.62
C ALA A 466 4.14 -29.37 -9.50
N ALA A 467 3.57 -28.35 -8.84
CA ALA A 467 4.23 -27.59 -7.78
C ALA A 467 4.01 -28.14 -6.37
N TRP A 468 3.47 -29.36 -6.19
CA TRP A 468 3.06 -29.84 -4.87
C TRP A 468 4.21 -29.89 -3.87
N ASN A 469 5.38 -30.39 -4.29
CA ASN A 469 6.58 -30.41 -3.45
C ASN A 469 7.01 -29.00 -3.04
N ARG A 470 6.91 -28.03 -3.93
CA ARG A 470 7.15 -26.63 -3.61
C ARG A 470 6.13 -26.10 -2.61
N ILE A 471 4.83 -26.36 -2.82
CA ILE A 471 3.74 -25.92 -1.95
C ILE A 471 3.97 -26.37 -0.51
N VAL A 472 4.23 -27.66 -0.28
CA VAL A 472 4.39 -28.20 1.09
C VAL A 472 5.69 -27.76 1.77
N ASN A 473 6.70 -27.38 0.99
CA ASN A 473 8.00 -26.91 1.50
C ASN A 473 8.13 -25.38 1.52
N GLU A 474 7.13 -24.64 1.02
CA GLU A 474 7.14 -23.18 1.04
C GLU A 474 6.88 -22.69 2.47
N LYS A 475 7.99 -22.53 3.21
CA LYS A 475 8.02 -22.10 4.61
C LYS A 475 9.05 -21.00 4.78
N GLY A 476 8.57 -19.79 5.00
CA GLY A 476 9.32 -18.60 5.28
C GLY A 476 9.03 -18.04 6.67
N LYS A 477 9.66 -16.92 6.98
CA LYS A 477 9.43 -16.13 8.18
C LYS A 477 9.34 -14.65 7.84
N ILE A 478 8.35 -13.99 8.43
CA ILE A 478 8.14 -12.55 8.33
C ILE A 478 8.11 -11.97 9.73
N ARG A 479 8.62 -10.76 9.88
CA ARG A 479 8.52 -10.07 11.16
C ARG A 479 7.09 -9.59 11.43
N ARG A 480 6.58 -9.75 12.66
CA ARG A 480 5.25 -9.25 13.06
C ARG A 480 5.12 -7.77 12.71
N GLY A 481 3.97 -7.37 12.18
CA GLY A 481 3.71 -5.98 11.80
C GLY A 481 3.88 -5.05 13.00
N ARG A 482 4.88 -4.17 12.97
CA ARG A 482 5.29 -3.38 14.13
C ARG A 482 4.41 -2.16 14.40
N GLY A 483 3.65 -1.71 13.41
CA GLY A 483 2.89 -0.46 13.49
C GLY A 483 3.75 0.79 13.25
N PRO A 484 3.52 1.90 13.98
CA PRO A 484 4.14 3.19 13.70
C PRO A 484 5.67 3.20 13.87
N VAL A 485 6.35 4.07 13.13
CA VAL A 485 7.77 4.40 13.38
C VAL A 485 7.86 5.27 14.64
N ARG A 486 8.81 5.02 15.55
CA ARG A 486 8.93 5.77 16.81
C ARG A 486 9.57 7.15 16.64
N ASP A 487 9.25 8.07 17.54
CA ASP A 487 9.82 9.43 17.51
C ASP A 487 11.32 9.40 17.84
N SER A 488 11.75 8.43 18.65
CA SER A 488 13.16 8.15 18.93
C SER A 488 13.93 7.72 17.67
N GLU A 489 13.34 6.86 16.84
CA GLU A 489 13.92 6.48 15.56
C GLU A 489 14.02 7.67 14.62
N ILE A 490 12.95 8.47 14.49
CA ILE A 490 12.96 9.68 13.66
C ILE A 490 14.04 10.67 14.11
N ARG A 491 14.27 10.85 15.42
CA ARG A 491 15.37 11.68 15.92
C ARG A 491 16.75 11.19 15.48
N ASN A 492 16.93 9.88 15.39
CA ASN A 492 18.21 9.28 14.99
C ASN A 492 18.45 9.41 13.48
N VAL A 493 17.40 9.25 12.66
CA VAL A 493 17.55 9.19 11.19
C VAL A 493 17.13 10.44 10.44
N GLY A 494 16.47 11.39 11.08
CA GLY A 494 15.98 12.61 10.45
C GLY A 494 17.09 13.40 9.73
N ALA A 495 18.22 13.63 10.42
CA ALA A 495 19.36 14.31 9.79
C ALA A 495 20.00 13.44 8.70
N PRO A 496 20.36 12.17 8.93
CA PRO A 496 20.91 11.32 7.87
C PRO A 496 20.07 11.24 6.59
N ILE A 497 18.73 11.15 6.71
CA ILE A 497 17.83 11.12 5.54
C ILE A 497 17.84 12.47 4.80
N VAL A 498 17.69 13.59 5.53
CA VAL A 498 17.61 14.94 4.93
C VAL A 498 18.94 15.37 4.31
N LEU A 499 20.06 14.97 4.91
CA LEU A 499 21.39 15.24 4.37
C LEU A 499 21.77 14.28 3.23
N GLY A 500 21.04 13.16 3.10
CA GLY A 500 21.20 12.13 2.07
C GLY A 500 22.26 11.07 2.38
N THR A 501 22.79 11.01 3.60
CA THR A 501 23.78 10.00 4.02
C THR A 501 23.14 8.64 4.31
N ILE A 502 21.87 8.62 4.72
CA ILE A 502 20.98 7.49 4.42
C ILE A 502 20.42 7.76 3.01
N PRO A 503 20.67 6.88 2.03
CA PRO A 503 20.35 7.16 0.62
C PRO A 503 18.86 7.43 0.36
N GLY A 504 17.99 6.83 1.16
CA GLY A 504 16.56 7.11 1.17
C GLY A 504 15.75 6.01 1.83
N ILE A 505 14.43 6.22 1.83
CA ILE A 505 13.43 5.24 2.26
C ILE A 505 12.85 4.56 1.02
N ILE A 506 12.90 3.23 0.97
CA ILE A 506 12.24 2.43 -0.07
C ILE A 506 11.04 1.74 0.55
N ALA A 507 9.87 1.89 -0.07
CA ALA A 507 8.63 1.31 0.44
C ALA A 507 8.01 0.28 -0.52
N PRO A 508 8.44 -1.01 -0.47
CA PRO A 508 7.79 -2.10 -1.21
C PRO A 508 6.43 -2.46 -0.60
N ILE A 509 5.34 -2.07 -1.27
CA ILE A 509 3.97 -2.10 -0.76
C ILE A 509 2.97 -2.57 -1.82
N GLY A 510 1.76 -2.93 -1.41
CA GLY A 510 0.65 -3.14 -2.33
C GLY A 510 0.39 -4.62 -2.65
N CYS A 511 -0.01 -4.90 -3.89
CA CYS A 511 -0.67 -6.15 -4.27
C CYS A 511 0.29 -7.16 -4.94
N GLY A 512 -0.18 -8.41 -5.11
CA GLY A 512 0.59 -9.54 -5.63
C GLY A 512 0.56 -9.78 -7.15
N ASN A 513 0.26 -8.77 -7.99
CA ASN A 513 0.12 -8.93 -9.44
C ASN A 513 1.44 -8.69 -10.20
N TYR A 514 2.48 -9.44 -9.83
CA TYR A 514 3.83 -9.25 -10.37
C TYR A 514 3.96 -9.76 -11.80
N PRO A 515 4.81 -9.12 -12.65
CA PRO A 515 5.00 -9.55 -14.03
C PRO A 515 5.75 -10.88 -14.17
N ASN A 516 6.70 -11.16 -13.27
CA ASN A 516 7.60 -12.31 -13.40
C ASN A 516 7.81 -13.06 -12.06
N GLY A 517 6.73 -13.26 -11.32
CA GLY A 517 6.73 -14.05 -10.10
C GLY A 517 7.08 -13.27 -8.83
N THR A 518 7.10 -13.97 -7.70
CA THR A 518 7.16 -13.37 -6.36
C THR A 518 8.59 -13.04 -5.90
N LYS A 519 9.61 -13.71 -6.47
CA LYS A 519 11.02 -13.54 -6.11
C LYS A 519 11.55 -12.13 -6.35
N GLU A 520 10.98 -11.43 -7.33
CA GLU A 520 11.34 -10.06 -7.66
C GLU A 520 11.21 -9.11 -6.46
N VAL A 521 10.22 -9.34 -5.61
CA VAL A 521 10.01 -8.51 -4.41
C VAL A 521 11.11 -8.73 -3.37
N TYR A 522 11.53 -9.99 -3.19
CA TYR A 522 12.70 -10.33 -2.35
C TYR A 522 13.95 -9.62 -2.87
N THR A 523 14.21 -9.67 -4.19
CA THR A 523 15.38 -9.02 -4.81
C THR A 523 15.38 -7.51 -4.58
N ILE A 524 14.23 -6.85 -4.71
CA ILE A 524 14.12 -5.41 -4.42
C ILE A 524 14.49 -5.11 -2.96
N ILE A 525 13.93 -5.86 -2.00
CA ILE A 525 14.18 -5.61 -0.57
C ILE A 525 15.64 -5.85 -0.22
N ASP A 526 16.22 -6.98 -0.64
CA ASP A 526 17.61 -7.34 -0.34
C ASP A 526 18.62 -6.35 -0.96
N GLU A 527 18.38 -5.93 -2.21
CA GLU A 527 19.27 -5.00 -2.90
C GLU A 527 19.33 -3.63 -2.21
N PHE A 528 18.20 -3.11 -1.73
CA PHE A 528 18.18 -1.80 -1.07
C PHE A 528 18.62 -1.85 0.38
N ALA A 529 18.25 -2.89 1.13
CA ALA A 529 18.72 -3.06 2.51
C ALA A 529 20.25 -3.26 2.58
N SER A 530 20.83 -4.09 1.70
CA SER A 530 22.30 -4.25 1.62
C SER A 530 23.05 -2.96 1.26
N ARG A 531 22.36 -1.99 0.65
CA ARG A 531 22.90 -0.68 0.27
C ARG A 531 22.59 0.42 1.28
N ASN A 532 22.25 0.05 2.52
CA ASN A 532 22.01 0.97 3.63
C ASN A 532 20.81 1.91 3.44
N TYR A 533 19.86 1.58 2.56
CA TYR A 533 18.55 2.25 2.53
C TYR A 533 17.70 1.76 3.70
N ILE A 534 16.72 2.57 4.12
CA ILE A 534 15.66 2.11 5.03
C ILE A 534 14.59 1.43 4.18
N VAL A 535 14.29 0.15 4.43
CA VAL A 535 13.25 -0.57 3.69
C VAL A 535 12.04 -0.82 4.58
N VAL A 536 10.88 -0.28 4.18
CA VAL A 536 9.61 -0.45 4.90
C VAL A 536 8.59 -1.19 4.03
N THR A 537 8.05 -2.29 4.51
CA THR A 537 7.12 -3.15 3.77
C THR A 537 5.73 -3.16 4.40
N THR A 538 4.71 -3.35 3.58
CA THR A 538 3.33 -3.61 4.02
C THR A 538 2.64 -4.60 3.10
N GLY A 539 1.57 -5.22 3.61
CA GLY A 539 0.62 -5.98 2.79
C GLY A 539 1.25 -7.17 2.05
N CYS A 540 0.80 -7.41 0.81
CA CYS A 540 1.13 -8.65 0.08
C CYS A 540 2.61 -8.76 -0.28
N MET A 541 3.26 -7.65 -0.66
CA MET A 541 4.68 -7.64 -0.99
C MET A 541 5.56 -8.06 0.20
N ALA A 542 5.13 -7.72 1.43
CA ALA A 542 5.84 -8.16 2.62
C ALA A 542 5.83 -9.70 2.75
N PHE A 543 4.70 -10.35 2.44
CA PHE A 543 4.54 -11.81 2.50
C PHE A 543 5.33 -12.53 1.42
N ASP A 544 5.22 -12.04 0.19
CA ASP A 544 5.82 -12.68 -0.98
C ASP A 544 7.35 -12.59 -0.98
N ALA A 545 7.92 -11.59 -0.31
CA ALA A 545 9.37 -11.55 -0.06
C ALA A 545 9.82 -12.55 1.01
N ALA A 546 8.96 -12.78 2.02
CA ALA A 546 9.29 -13.56 3.20
C ALA A 546 9.33 -15.08 2.99
N ILE A 547 8.83 -15.57 1.85
CA ILE A 547 8.89 -16.98 1.46
C ILE A 547 10.23 -17.38 0.81
N TYR A 548 11.09 -16.40 0.50
CA TYR A 548 12.43 -16.63 -0.05
C TYR A 548 13.51 -16.53 1.02
N LYS A 549 14.55 -17.35 0.85
CA LYS A 549 15.71 -17.43 1.74
C LYS A 549 16.99 -17.25 0.93
N ASP A 550 18.01 -16.70 1.57
CA ASP A 550 19.37 -16.63 1.02
C ASP A 550 20.11 -17.97 1.14
N GLU A 551 21.40 -17.96 0.82
CA GLU A 551 22.29 -19.13 0.88
C GLU A 551 22.49 -19.66 2.31
N GLU A 552 22.29 -18.81 3.33
CA GLU A 552 22.34 -19.19 4.75
C GLU A 552 20.99 -19.72 5.27
N GLY A 553 19.96 -19.74 4.41
CA GLY A 553 18.62 -20.17 4.76
C GLY A 553 17.81 -19.11 5.51
N LEU A 554 18.24 -17.84 5.50
CA LEU A 554 17.60 -16.73 6.18
C LEU A 554 16.73 -15.92 5.23
N THR A 555 15.56 -15.51 5.72
CA THR A 555 14.73 -14.52 5.02
C THR A 555 15.29 -13.11 5.15
N VAL A 556 14.85 -12.16 4.32
CA VAL A 556 15.22 -10.73 4.49
C VAL A 556 14.87 -10.19 5.89
N TYR A 557 13.82 -10.71 6.53
CA TYR A 557 13.43 -10.28 7.87
C TYR A 557 14.31 -10.88 8.97
N GLU A 558 14.97 -12.00 8.72
CA GLU A 558 15.96 -12.59 9.63
C GLU A 558 17.34 -11.97 9.44
N LYS A 559 17.72 -11.70 8.19
CA LYS A 559 19.03 -11.17 7.79
C LYS A 559 19.25 -9.72 8.23
N TYR A 560 18.22 -8.89 8.11
CA TYR A 560 18.29 -7.45 8.41
C TYR A 560 17.58 -7.10 9.72
N HIS A 561 18.05 -6.05 10.41
CA HIS A 561 17.39 -5.54 11.61
C HIS A 561 16.07 -4.83 11.27
N ASP A 562 15.21 -4.60 12.25
CA ASP A 562 13.89 -3.96 12.08
C ASP A 562 13.76 -2.57 12.71
N ARG A 563 14.89 -1.96 13.09
CA ARG A 563 14.95 -0.53 13.39
C ARG A 563 14.76 0.28 12.12
N PHE A 564 14.07 1.41 12.22
CA PHE A 564 13.90 2.38 11.13
C PHE A 564 15.20 3.17 10.96
N ASP A 565 16.21 2.50 10.37
CA ASP A 565 17.58 2.97 10.17
C ASP A 565 18.20 2.32 8.92
N GLY A 566 19.31 2.86 8.44
CA GLY A 566 20.00 2.38 7.25
C GLY A 566 20.30 0.89 7.34
N GLY A 567 19.88 0.14 6.33
CA GLY A 567 20.02 -1.33 6.28
C GLY A 567 18.91 -2.11 6.99
N GLY A 568 17.89 -1.43 7.52
CA GLY A 568 16.74 -2.06 8.16
C GLY A 568 15.68 -2.55 7.16
N VAL A 569 15.02 -3.66 7.50
CA VAL A 569 13.84 -4.21 6.81
C VAL A 569 12.70 -4.35 7.81
N LEU A 570 11.69 -3.48 7.66
CA LEU A 570 10.60 -3.35 8.62
C LEU A 570 9.27 -3.77 8.00
N ASN A 571 8.60 -4.78 8.58
CA ASN A 571 7.19 -4.98 8.30
C ASN A 571 6.37 -3.99 9.14
N ILE A 572 5.83 -2.96 8.50
CA ILE A 572 5.02 -1.94 9.16
C ILE A 572 3.63 -2.50 9.51
N GLY A 573 3.09 -3.40 8.69
CA GLY A 573 1.83 -4.08 8.95
C GLY A 573 0.96 -4.27 7.71
N SER A 574 -0.35 -4.18 7.90
CA SER A 574 -1.32 -4.39 6.84
C SER A 574 -1.41 -3.18 5.90
N CYS A 575 -2.36 -3.23 4.97
CA CYS A 575 -2.54 -2.23 3.92
C CYS A 575 -2.80 -0.83 4.52
N VAL A 576 -3.54 -0.77 5.64
CA VAL A 576 -3.83 0.49 6.36
C VAL A 576 -2.58 1.03 7.07
N SER A 577 -1.64 0.18 7.45
CA SER A 577 -0.37 0.59 8.07
C SER A 577 0.55 1.39 7.12
N ASN A 578 0.21 1.51 5.82
CA ASN A 578 0.85 2.50 4.92
C ASN A 578 0.69 3.95 5.41
N ALA A 579 -0.29 4.22 6.27
CA ALA A 579 -0.40 5.51 6.97
C ALA A 579 0.83 5.81 7.83
N HIS A 580 1.45 4.81 8.45
CA HIS A 580 2.65 5.01 9.27
C HIS A 580 3.90 5.33 8.44
N ILE A 581 3.92 4.95 7.17
CA ILE A 581 4.97 5.34 6.22
C ILE A 581 4.79 6.82 5.83
N HIS A 582 3.55 7.28 5.62
CA HIS A 582 3.27 8.72 5.50
C HIS A 582 3.68 9.45 6.79
N GLY A 583 3.27 8.91 7.94
CA GLY A 583 3.58 9.43 9.26
C GLY A 583 5.09 9.56 9.48
N ALA A 584 5.90 8.58 9.09
CA ALA A 584 7.35 8.67 9.18
C ALA A 584 7.91 9.88 8.39
N ALA A 585 7.46 10.10 7.15
CA ALA A 585 7.89 11.23 6.34
C ALA A 585 7.45 12.59 6.95
N ILE A 586 6.21 12.68 7.43
CA ILE A 586 5.67 13.87 8.11
C ILE A 586 6.45 14.13 9.41
N LYS A 587 6.76 13.07 10.16
CA LYS A 587 7.53 13.17 11.41
C LYS A 587 8.97 13.59 11.20
N VAL A 588 9.60 13.27 10.07
CA VAL A 588 10.90 13.88 9.73
C VAL A 588 10.78 15.40 9.64
N ALA A 589 9.74 15.93 8.99
CA ALA A 589 9.52 17.38 8.94
C ALA A 589 9.19 17.97 10.33
N ARG A 590 8.35 17.29 11.10
CA ARG A 590 7.91 17.74 12.44
C ARG A 590 9.00 17.69 13.50
N ILE A 591 9.71 16.57 13.61
CA ILE A 591 10.62 16.29 14.73
C ILE A 591 12.02 16.81 14.42
N PHE A 592 12.55 16.52 13.24
CA PHE A 592 13.90 16.95 12.87
C PHE A 592 13.91 18.42 12.43
N ALA A 593 12.99 18.83 11.56
CA ALA A 593 12.94 20.22 11.06
C ALA A 593 12.00 21.14 11.84
N LYS A 594 11.35 20.65 12.91
CA LYS A 594 10.48 21.44 13.80
C LYS A 594 9.34 22.17 13.09
N ARG A 595 8.91 21.69 11.92
CA ARG A 595 7.81 22.31 11.17
C ARG A 595 6.49 22.15 11.91
N ASN A 596 5.63 23.16 11.78
CA ASN A 596 4.27 23.07 12.30
C ASN A 596 3.44 22.23 11.34
N ILE A 597 2.99 21.06 11.81
CA ILE A 597 2.16 20.19 10.99
C ILE A 597 0.67 20.51 11.13
N ARG A 598 0.22 21.14 12.23
CA ARG A 598 -1.20 21.34 12.52
C ARG A 598 -1.91 22.04 11.35
N ALA A 599 -2.74 21.32 10.60
CA ALA A 599 -3.49 21.83 9.46
C ALA A 599 -2.65 22.55 8.37
N ASN A 600 -1.43 22.07 8.10
CA ASN A 600 -0.45 22.78 7.26
C ASN A 600 0.10 21.91 6.11
N TYR A 601 -0.79 21.31 5.33
CA TYR A 601 -0.45 20.25 4.37
C TYR A 601 0.58 20.67 3.31
N GLU A 602 0.41 21.83 2.68
CA GLU A 602 1.27 22.30 1.57
C GLU A 602 2.73 22.46 1.98
N GLU A 603 3.01 23.01 3.17
CA GLU A 603 4.37 23.24 3.65
C GLU A 603 5.09 21.92 3.91
N ILE A 604 4.39 20.96 4.51
CA ILE A 604 4.96 19.65 4.84
C ILE A 604 5.21 18.83 3.56
N ALA A 605 4.28 18.88 2.61
CA ALA A 605 4.46 18.26 1.30
C ALA A 605 5.65 18.87 0.54
N ASP A 606 5.78 20.20 0.56
CA ASP A 606 6.91 20.91 -0.03
C ASP A 606 8.25 20.56 0.64
N TYR A 607 8.27 20.48 1.98
CA TYR A 607 9.46 20.05 2.72
C TYR A 607 9.89 18.63 2.30
N ILE A 608 8.95 17.69 2.25
CA ILE A 608 9.22 16.30 1.85
C ILE A 608 9.75 16.23 0.42
N LEU A 609 9.09 16.90 -0.53
CA LEU A 609 9.48 16.93 -1.94
C LEU A 609 10.92 17.45 -2.14
N ASN A 610 11.33 18.45 -1.37
CA ASN A 610 12.64 19.07 -1.54
C ASN A 610 13.77 18.43 -0.71
N ARG A 611 13.45 17.65 0.33
CA ARG A 611 14.44 17.27 1.37
C ARG A 611 14.43 15.81 1.79
N VAL A 612 13.32 15.09 1.67
CA VAL A 612 13.20 13.72 2.19
C VAL A 612 13.31 12.71 1.06
N GLY A 613 14.50 12.11 0.91
CA GLY A 613 14.75 11.07 -0.10
C GLY A 613 13.94 9.81 0.18
N ALA A 614 12.94 9.54 -0.65
CA ALA A 614 12.08 8.37 -0.53
C ALA A 614 11.51 7.96 -1.89
N CYS A 615 11.19 6.68 -2.06
CA CYS A 615 10.49 6.12 -3.21
C CYS A 615 9.58 4.96 -2.79
N GLY A 616 8.29 5.07 -3.12
CA GLY A 616 7.35 3.95 -3.02
C GLY A 616 7.53 2.96 -4.16
N VAL A 617 7.14 1.71 -3.92
CA VAL A 617 7.20 0.64 -4.93
C VAL A 617 5.95 -0.22 -4.82
N ALA A 618 5.12 -0.21 -5.85
CA ALA A 618 3.97 -1.12 -5.96
C ALA A 618 4.16 -2.03 -7.18
N TRP A 619 5.10 -2.96 -7.06
CA TRP A 619 5.54 -3.82 -8.16
C TRP A 619 4.40 -4.66 -8.73
N GLY A 620 3.55 -5.20 -7.85
CA GLY A 620 2.38 -5.97 -8.24
C GLY A 620 1.06 -5.19 -8.17
N ALA A 621 1.06 -3.87 -8.40
CA ALA A 621 -0.13 -3.04 -8.25
C ALA A 621 -1.33 -3.57 -9.06
N MET A 622 -2.50 -3.61 -8.41
CA MET A 622 -3.73 -4.13 -9.02
C MET A 622 -5.02 -3.45 -8.50
N SER A 623 -5.14 -3.29 -7.19
CA SER A 623 -6.37 -2.79 -6.58
C SER A 623 -6.52 -1.27 -6.67
N GLN A 624 -7.76 -0.79 -6.69
CA GLN A 624 -8.11 0.63 -6.57
C GLN A 624 -7.48 1.28 -5.32
N LYS A 625 -7.32 0.51 -4.23
CA LYS A 625 -6.59 0.92 -3.03
C LYS A 625 -5.13 1.26 -3.31
N ALA A 626 -4.45 0.51 -4.16
CA ALA A 626 -3.06 0.84 -4.53
C ALA A 626 -2.99 2.15 -5.32
N ALA A 627 -3.99 2.47 -6.14
CA ALA A 627 -4.07 3.74 -6.85
C ALA A 627 -4.27 4.93 -5.89
N SER A 628 -5.17 4.82 -4.90
CA SER A 628 -5.37 5.86 -3.90
C SER A 628 -4.16 6.02 -2.97
N ILE A 629 -3.54 4.92 -2.52
CA ILE A 629 -2.31 4.95 -1.70
C ILE A 629 -1.19 5.70 -2.43
N ALA A 630 -0.89 5.31 -3.68
CA ALA A 630 0.18 5.95 -4.45
C ALA A 630 -0.12 7.45 -4.66
N THR A 631 -1.38 7.78 -4.98
CA THR A 631 -1.81 9.16 -5.20
C THR A 631 -1.72 10.00 -3.91
N GLY A 632 -1.95 9.42 -2.72
CA GLY A 632 -1.73 10.08 -1.44
C GLY A 632 -0.26 10.42 -1.17
N PHE A 633 0.65 9.47 -1.43
CA PHE A 633 2.10 9.72 -1.34
C PHE A 633 2.57 10.76 -2.36
N ASN A 634 2.05 10.70 -3.58
CA ASN A 634 2.39 11.64 -4.63
C ASN A 634 2.01 13.07 -4.24
N ARG A 635 0.85 13.28 -3.59
CA ARG A 635 0.46 14.61 -3.10
C ARG A 635 1.41 15.16 -2.04
N LEU A 636 2.06 14.30 -1.24
CA LEU A 636 3.14 14.67 -0.32
C LEU A 636 4.51 14.85 -1.00
N GLY A 637 4.59 14.74 -2.34
CA GLY A 637 5.86 14.84 -3.07
C GLY A 637 6.73 13.59 -2.98
N ILE A 638 6.16 12.44 -2.61
CA ILE A 638 6.87 11.16 -2.58
C ILE A 638 6.62 10.42 -3.90
N PRO A 639 7.69 10.11 -4.66
CA PRO A 639 7.56 9.39 -5.92
C PRO A 639 7.27 7.90 -5.70
N ALA A 640 6.67 7.26 -6.70
CA ALA A 640 6.41 5.82 -6.68
C ALA A 640 6.71 5.15 -8.02
N VAL A 641 7.32 3.97 -7.96
CA VAL A 641 7.49 3.06 -9.10
C VAL A 641 6.41 1.98 -9.03
N VAL A 642 5.75 1.71 -10.16
CA VAL A 642 4.81 0.60 -10.30
C VAL A 642 5.32 -0.39 -11.32
N GLY A 643 4.97 -1.67 -11.17
CA GLY A 643 5.27 -2.66 -12.21
C GLY A 643 4.46 -2.40 -13.49
N PRO A 644 4.69 -3.18 -14.57
CA PRO A 644 4.13 -2.89 -15.89
C PRO A 644 2.60 -2.93 -15.91
N HIS A 645 1.98 -3.77 -15.08
CA HIS A 645 0.52 -3.80 -14.94
C HIS A 645 -0.06 -2.54 -14.28
N GLY A 646 0.74 -1.78 -13.52
CA GLY A 646 0.35 -0.49 -12.97
C GLY A 646 0.04 0.56 -14.03
N SER A 647 0.60 0.43 -15.25
CA SER A 647 0.23 1.29 -16.39
C SER A 647 -1.28 1.26 -16.70
N LYS A 648 -1.97 0.18 -16.34
CA LYS A 648 -3.43 0.00 -16.54
C LYS A 648 -4.27 0.89 -15.62
N TYR A 649 -3.67 1.58 -14.64
CA TYR A 649 -4.34 2.70 -13.98
C TYR A 649 -4.53 3.91 -14.90
N ARG A 650 -3.95 3.88 -16.11
CA ARG A 650 -4.13 4.83 -17.20
C ARG A 650 -3.37 6.13 -17.07
N ARG A 651 -2.63 6.34 -15.97
CA ARG A 651 -1.94 7.61 -15.69
C ARG A 651 -0.56 7.40 -15.06
N ALA A 652 0.40 8.17 -15.54
CA ALA A 652 1.69 8.44 -14.90
C ALA A 652 1.87 9.95 -14.65
N PHE A 653 2.78 10.32 -13.76
CA PHE A 653 3.16 11.71 -13.47
C PHE A 653 4.65 11.88 -13.81
N LEU A 654 4.91 12.35 -15.02
CA LEU A 654 6.25 12.33 -15.61
C LEU A 654 6.84 13.74 -15.65
N GLY A 655 8.07 13.88 -15.18
CA GLY A 655 8.82 15.13 -15.29
C GLY A 655 9.41 15.31 -16.68
N ARG A 656 9.66 16.57 -17.05
CA ARG A 656 10.32 16.93 -18.30
C ARG A 656 11.69 17.55 -17.99
N PRO A 657 12.75 16.74 -17.81
CA PRO A 657 14.06 17.25 -17.40
C PRO A 657 14.66 18.27 -18.37
N TYR A 658 14.22 18.26 -19.63
CA TYR A 658 14.62 19.19 -20.69
C TYR A 658 13.84 20.53 -20.69
N ASN A 659 12.85 20.71 -19.82
CA ASN A 659 12.08 21.96 -19.72
C ASN A 659 12.43 22.71 -18.42
N ASP A 660 13.35 23.66 -18.52
CA ASP A 660 13.93 24.39 -17.37
C ASP A 660 12.87 25.04 -16.46
N GLU A 661 11.78 25.55 -17.02
CA GLU A 661 10.70 26.22 -16.28
C GLU A 661 9.95 25.30 -15.30
N ASP A 662 9.94 23.98 -15.55
CA ASP A 662 9.31 23.00 -14.67
C ASP A 662 10.17 22.77 -13.40
N TRP A 663 11.45 23.15 -13.43
CA TRP A 663 12.47 22.91 -12.40
C TRP A 663 12.94 24.19 -11.71
N MET A 664 12.11 25.24 -11.72
CA MET A 664 12.36 26.45 -10.95
C MET A 664 11.73 26.32 -9.56
N VAL A 665 12.48 26.68 -8.52
CA VAL A 665 12.02 26.78 -7.11
C VAL A 665 12.37 28.16 -6.56
N TYR A 666 11.73 28.54 -5.46
CA TYR A 666 12.16 29.71 -4.68
C TYR A 666 13.24 29.29 -3.69
N ASP A 667 14.33 30.06 -3.58
CA ASP A 667 15.27 29.95 -2.47
C ASP A 667 14.97 31.06 -1.46
N VAL A 668 14.34 30.69 -0.34
CA VAL A 668 13.88 31.65 0.67
C VAL A 668 15.04 32.43 1.29
N ARG A 669 16.26 31.87 1.25
CA ARG A 669 17.44 32.54 1.82
C ARG A 669 17.98 33.63 0.92
N SER A 670 18.00 33.42 -0.40
CA SER A 670 18.50 34.42 -1.36
C SER A 670 17.42 35.37 -1.84
N GLY A 671 16.14 35.01 -1.74
CA GLY A 671 15.05 35.83 -2.28
C GLY A 671 14.88 35.69 -3.79
N GLU A 672 15.43 34.63 -4.41
CA GLU A 672 15.45 34.44 -5.85
C GLU A 672 14.77 33.13 -6.29
N ARG A 673 14.39 33.06 -7.58
CA ARG A 673 14.02 31.80 -8.21
C ARG A 673 15.26 31.13 -8.77
N VAL A 674 15.50 29.89 -8.38
CA VAL A 674 16.68 29.11 -8.74
C VAL A 674 16.26 27.85 -9.49
N ARG A 675 16.99 27.51 -10.54
CA ARG A 675 16.83 26.24 -11.25
C ARG A 675 17.44 25.09 -10.44
N ILE A 676 16.69 24.01 -10.24
CA ILE A 676 17.17 22.77 -9.63
C ILE A 676 17.35 21.66 -10.67
N GLU A 677 18.08 20.64 -10.27
CA GLU A 677 18.14 19.34 -10.93
C GLU A 677 16.78 18.62 -10.89
N PRO A 678 16.50 17.68 -11.83
CA PRO A 678 15.27 16.91 -11.87
C PRO A 678 15.20 15.84 -10.76
N ALA A 679 15.02 16.29 -9.51
CA ALA A 679 15.12 15.46 -8.31
C ALA A 679 13.89 15.67 -7.38
N PRO A 680 12.99 14.67 -7.22
CA PRO A 680 12.86 13.49 -8.08
C PRO A 680 12.38 13.88 -9.48
N GLN A 681 12.77 13.10 -10.50
CA GLN A 681 12.39 13.36 -11.89
C GLN A 681 10.91 13.08 -12.13
N ASP A 682 10.40 11.96 -11.64
CA ASP A 682 9.04 11.51 -11.87
C ASP A 682 8.34 11.31 -10.52
N LEU A 683 7.02 11.46 -10.49
CA LEU A 683 6.23 11.28 -9.27
C LEU A 683 5.48 9.94 -9.28
N LEU A 684 5.08 9.46 -10.46
CA LEU A 684 4.53 8.12 -10.64
C LEU A 684 4.94 7.58 -12.00
N VAL A 685 5.67 6.48 -12.01
CA VAL A 685 6.24 5.91 -13.24
C VAL A 685 6.15 4.39 -13.22
N ALA A 686 5.89 3.79 -14.38
CA ALA A 686 5.91 2.35 -14.54
C ALA A 686 7.29 1.91 -15.05
N ALA A 687 7.81 0.81 -14.51
CA ALA A 687 8.97 0.12 -15.06
C ALA A 687 8.54 -1.25 -15.58
N GLU A 688 9.17 -1.72 -16.66
CA GLU A 688 8.82 -2.99 -17.31
C GLU A 688 9.42 -4.20 -16.56
N THR A 689 10.68 -4.08 -16.16
CA THR A 689 11.43 -5.16 -15.49
C THR A 689 12.10 -4.67 -14.20
N ILE A 690 12.52 -5.61 -13.35
CA ILE A 690 13.24 -5.26 -12.12
C ILE A 690 14.59 -4.60 -12.40
N GLU A 691 15.23 -4.96 -13.51
CA GLU A 691 16.52 -4.40 -13.94
C GLU A 691 16.41 -2.89 -14.22
N GLU A 692 15.25 -2.44 -14.72
CA GLU A 692 14.93 -1.03 -14.89
C GLU A 692 14.46 -0.40 -13.58
N ALA A 693 13.57 -1.08 -12.85
CA ALA A 693 12.96 -0.54 -11.64
C ALA A 693 14.00 -0.21 -10.56
N ILE A 694 15.00 -1.07 -10.36
CA ILE A 694 16.02 -0.91 -9.31
C ILE A 694 16.81 0.41 -9.43
N PRO A 695 17.53 0.70 -10.53
CA PRO A 695 18.22 1.97 -10.69
C PRO A 695 17.25 3.16 -10.70
N LEU A 696 16.03 3.00 -11.21
CA LEU A 696 15.00 4.05 -11.20
C LEU A 696 14.58 4.43 -9.77
N MET A 697 14.35 3.45 -8.88
CA MET A 697 14.02 3.72 -7.48
C MET A 697 15.14 4.48 -6.76
N ALA A 698 16.40 4.13 -7.01
CA ALA A 698 17.54 4.88 -6.46
C ALA A 698 17.61 6.31 -6.98
N LYS A 699 17.38 6.53 -8.28
CA LYS A 699 17.30 7.86 -8.90
C LYS A 699 16.18 8.71 -8.29
N LEU A 700 15.03 8.13 -8.01
CA LEU A 700 13.88 8.85 -7.44
C LEU A 700 14.08 9.23 -5.97
N CYS A 701 15.13 8.76 -5.30
CA CYS A 701 15.50 9.21 -3.95
C CYS A 701 16.35 10.49 -3.92
N PHE A 702 16.82 11.01 -5.06
CA PHE A 702 17.54 12.28 -5.11
C PHE A 702 16.65 13.45 -4.69
N ARG A 703 17.21 14.41 -3.95
CA ARG A 703 16.49 15.61 -3.52
C ARG A 703 17.34 16.87 -3.74
N PRO A 704 16.74 18.02 -4.07
CA PRO A 704 17.50 19.25 -4.32
C PRO A 704 18.39 19.64 -3.13
N ASN A 705 17.95 19.34 -1.91
CA ASN A 705 18.67 19.72 -0.69
C ASN A 705 19.72 18.68 -0.21
N ASP A 706 20.05 17.65 -0.98
CA ASP A 706 21.11 16.71 -0.58
C ASP A 706 22.43 17.45 -0.29
N THR A 707 23.15 17.07 0.76
CA THR A 707 24.53 17.56 0.96
C THR A 707 25.47 16.99 -0.10
N ALA A 708 26.69 17.52 -0.22
CA ALA A 708 27.69 16.95 -1.13
C ALA A 708 27.97 15.46 -0.84
N GLN A 709 28.10 15.11 0.44
CA GLN A 709 28.30 13.73 0.87
C GLN A 709 27.11 12.84 0.52
N GLY A 710 25.89 13.28 0.87
CA GLY A 710 24.68 12.52 0.56
C GLY A 710 24.45 12.34 -0.94
N ARG A 711 24.70 13.40 -1.72
CA ARG A 711 24.63 13.33 -3.19
C ARG A 711 25.65 12.36 -3.77
N SER A 712 26.87 12.34 -3.26
CA SER A 712 27.91 11.38 -3.64
C SER A 712 27.51 9.94 -3.37
N ILE A 713 26.89 9.67 -2.22
CA ILE A 713 26.34 8.34 -1.88
C ILE A 713 25.23 7.94 -2.85
N LYS A 714 24.24 8.82 -3.09
CA LYS A 714 23.13 8.54 -4.01
C LYS A 714 23.61 8.32 -5.46
N LEU A 715 24.57 9.12 -5.94
CA LEU A 715 25.21 8.93 -7.24
C LEU A 715 25.95 7.60 -7.32
N THR A 716 26.68 7.23 -6.26
CA THR A 716 27.37 5.94 -6.20
C THR A 716 26.39 4.79 -6.39
N HIS A 717 25.27 4.79 -5.66
CA HIS A 717 24.27 3.75 -5.79
C HIS A 717 23.57 3.77 -7.16
N TYR A 718 23.18 4.94 -7.67
CA TYR A 718 22.49 5.02 -8.95
C TYR A 718 23.36 4.51 -10.11
N ILE A 719 24.62 4.94 -10.16
CA ILE A 719 25.58 4.51 -11.17
C ILE A 719 25.86 3.01 -11.04
N ASP A 720 26.15 2.53 -9.84
CA ASP A 720 26.44 1.11 -9.60
C ASP A 720 25.25 0.21 -9.95
N LEU A 721 24.03 0.58 -9.56
CA LEU A 721 22.81 -0.16 -9.88
C LEU A 721 22.55 -0.19 -11.39
N SER A 722 22.76 0.93 -12.09
CA SER A 722 22.64 0.97 -13.55
C SER A 722 23.68 0.07 -14.23
N LEU A 723 24.92 0.09 -13.78
CA LEU A 723 25.97 -0.79 -14.30
C LEU A 723 25.70 -2.27 -13.97
N LYS A 724 25.16 -2.56 -12.78
CA LYS A 724 24.82 -3.92 -12.34
C LYS A 724 23.65 -4.50 -13.13
N TYR A 725 22.56 -3.76 -13.28
CA TYR A 725 21.30 -4.27 -13.84
C TYR A 725 21.11 -3.93 -15.32
N LEU A 726 21.42 -2.70 -15.73
CA LEU A 726 21.25 -2.24 -17.12
C LEU A 726 22.53 -2.36 -17.97
N LYS A 727 23.66 -2.73 -17.35
CA LYS A 727 24.98 -2.88 -18.00
C LYS A 727 25.46 -1.64 -18.74
N ARG A 728 25.00 -0.45 -18.32
CA ARG A 728 25.36 0.83 -18.92
C ARG A 728 25.41 1.96 -17.90
N MET A 729 26.17 2.99 -18.23
CA MET A 729 26.17 4.24 -17.47
C MET A 729 24.79 4.92 -17.61
N PRO A 730 24.20 5.48 -16.54
CA PRO A 730 22.94 6.20 -16.68
C PRO A 730 23.13 7.46 -17.52
N ASP A 731 22.30 7.70 -18.54
CA ASP A 731 22.52 8.77 -19.53
C ASP A 731 22.48 10.19 -18.92
N ASP A 732 21.86 10.36 -17.76
CA ASP A 732 21.55 11.63 -17.12
C ASP A 732 22.22 11.83 -15.75
N TRP A 733 23.20 11.00 -15.38
CA TRP A 733 23.89 11.08 -14.10
C TRP A 733 24.51 12.47 -13.83
N HIS A 734 25.02 13.11 -14.88
CA HIS A 734 25.66 14.43 -14.87
C HIS A 734 24.70 15.55 -14.42
N LEU A 735 23.38 15.40 -14.59
CA LEU A 735 22.39 16.40 -14.17
C LEU A 735 22.32 16.56 -12.65
N PHE A 736 22.80 15.57 -11.89
CA PHE A 736 22.76 15.56 -10.42
C PHE A 736 24.07 16.03 -9.77
N VAL A 737 25.06 16.46 -10.57
CA VAL A 737 26.36 16.95 -10.09
C VAL A 737 26.35 18.47 -10.00
N ARG A 738 26.64 19.02 -8.81
CA ARG A 738 26.71 20.48 -8.55
C ARG A 738 28.14 20.96 -8.27
N SER A 739 29.02 20.04 -7.88
CA SER A 739 30.45 20.27 -7.69
C SER A 739 31.22 18.94 -7.73
N GLU A 740 32.54 18.99 -7.79
CA GLU A 740 33.41 17.81 -7.73
C GLU A 740 33.28 16.99 -6.45
N ALA A 741 32.65 17.54 -5.40
CA ALA A 741 32.39 16.87 -4.13
C ALA A 741 31.15 15.96 -4.18
N ASP A 742 30.26 16.17 -5.16
CA ASP A 742 29.12 15.28 -5.39
C ASP A 742 29.55 13.99 -6.10
N LEU A 743 30.75 13.93 -6.70
CA LEU A 743 31.19 12.76 -7.45
C LEU A 743 31.55 11.59 -6.50
N PRO A 744 31.21 10.33 -6.87
CA PRO A 744 31.69 9.14 -6.18
C PRO A 744 33.22 9.13 -6.06
N LEU A 745 33.74 9.06 -4.83
CA LEU A 745 35.18 9.18 -4.57
C LEU A 745 36.01 8.15 -5.36
N ALA A 746 35.54 6.91 -5.44
CA ALA A 746 36.23 5.81 -6.11
C ALA A 746 36.35 5.98 -7.64
N LYS A 747 35.45 6.76 -8.26
CA LYS A 747 35.40 6.99 -9.72
C LYS A 747 35.57 8.45 -10.10
N LYS A 748 36.00 9.30 -9.17
CA LYS A 748 35.99 10.76 -9.35
C LYS A 748 36.73 11.22 -10.59
N GLU A 749 37.93 10.70 -10.83
CA GLU A 749 38.76 11.11 -11.96
C GLU A 749 38.19 10.67 -13.31
N GLU A 750 37.68 9.43 -13.39
CA GLU A 750 36.97 8.89 -14.55
C GLU A 750 35.74 9.73 -14.89
N LEU A 751 34.94 10.08 -13.87
CA LEU A 751 33.73 10.86 -14.04
C LEU A 751 34.00 12.33 -14.39
N LEU A 752 35.05 12.95 -13.82
CA LEU A 752 35.49 14.29 -14.24
C LEU A 752 35.88 14.31 -15.71
N LYS A 753 36.58 13.26 -16.17
CA LYS A 753 36.97 13.13 -17.57
C LYS A 753 35.75 12.95 -18.47
N GLU A 754 34.77 12.16 -18.04
CA GLU A 754 33.52 12.00 -18.77
C GLU A 754 32.73 13.33 -18.88
N LEU A 755 32.71 14.15 -17.82
CA LEU A 755 32.08 15.47 -17.85
C LEU A 755 32.76 16.42 -18.84
N GLU A 756 34.09 16.40 -18.91
CA GLU A 756 34.85 17.18 -19.90
C GLU A 756 34.62 16.65 -21.32
N ASP A 757 34.85 15.36 -21.56
CA ASP A 757 34.86 14.74 -22.88
C ASP A 757 33.45 14.67 -23.52
N LYS A 758 32.41 14.35 -22.74
CA LYS A 758 31.05 14.10 -23.26
C LYS A 758 30.07 15.24 -23.03
N HIS A 759 30.26 16.03 -21.98
CA HIS A 759 29.33 17.10 -21.59
C HIS A 759 29.91 18.51 -21.75
N GLY A 760 31.19 18.64 -22.14
CA GLY A 760 31.85 19.92 -22.40
C GLY A 760 32.10 20.77 -21.15
N TRP A 761 32.17 20.14 -19.97
CA TRP A 761 32.42 20.85 -18.71
C TRP A 761 33.89 21.28 -18.62
N LYS A 762 34.15 22.42 -17.97
CA LYS A 762 35.51 22.93 -17.77
C LYS A 762 36.07 22.43 -16.45
N ILE A 763 37.18 21.71 -16.49
CA ILE A 763 37.81 21.10 -15.32
C ILE A 763 39.18 21.76 -15.06
N ASP A 764 39.42 22.20 -13.82
CA ASP A 764 40.76 22.49 -13.33
C ASP A 764 41.39 21.16 -12.91
N TRP A 765 42.19 20.56 -13.79
CA TRP A 765 42.82 19.26 -13.57
C TRP A 765 43.92 19.29 -12.51
N GLU A 766 44.55 20.44 -12.23
CA GLU A 766 45.53 20.55 -11.14
C GLU A 766 44.85 20.39 -9.78
N LYS A 767 43.67 21.00 -9.62
CA LYS A 767 42.87 20.91 -8.38
C LYS A 767 41.81 19.81 -8.41
N LYS A 768 41.59 19.17 -9.56
CA LYS A 768 40.49 18.24 -9.86
C LYS A 768 39.12 18.84 -9.48
N LYS A 769 38.89 20.07 -9.92
CA LYS A 769 37.68 20.86 -9.62
C LYS A 769 36.87 21.21 -10.86
N ILE A 770 35.56 21.28 -10.68
CA ILE A 770 34.64 21.71 -11.73
C ILE A 770 34.58 23.24 -11.71
N VAL A 771 34.85 23.87 -12.86
CA VAL A 771 34.87 25.34 -13.01
C VAL A 771 33.55 25.83 -13.62
N GLU A 772 33.05 25.14 -14.64
CA GLU A 772 31.82 25.49 -15.37
C GLU A 772 31.15 24.21 -15.88
N GLY A 773 29.81 24.17 -15.88
CA GLY A 773 29.04 23.03 -16.38
C GLY A 773 27.75 22.71 -15.59
N PRO A 774 27.79 22.63 -14.25
CA PRO A 774 26.61 22.29 -13.45
C PRO A 774 25.41 23.22 -13.68
N ILE A 775 24.19 22.67 -13.58
CA ILE A 775 22.92 23.43 -13.61
C ILE A 775 22.94 24.56 -12.56
N ARG A 776 23.49 24.25 -11.38
CA ARG A 776 23.73 25.20 -10.29
C ARG A 776 24.92 24.73 -9.45
N SER A 777 25.56 25.66 -8.75
CA SER A 777 26.57 25.34 -7.75
C SER A 777 25.95 24.79 -6.46
N TYR A 778 26.76 24.06 -5.69
CA TYR A 778 26.37 23.65 -4.34
C TYR A 778 26.40 24.85 -3.38
N HIS A 779 25.33 25.02 -2.61
CA HIS A 779 25.21 26.03 -1.58
C HIS A 779 24.60 25.42 -0.31
N ALA A 780 25.35 25.40 0.80
CA ALA A 780 24.92 24.77 2.05
C ALA A 780 23.71 25.48 2.69
N GLY A 781 23.50 26.77 2.39
CA GLY A 781 22.37 27.54 2.90
C GLY A 781 21.10 27.47 2.04
N PHE A 782 21.09 26.67 0.97
CA PHE A 782 19.97 26.61 0.03
C PHE A 782 18.69 26.19 0.76
N ASN A 783 17.63 26.99 0.63
CA ASN A 783 16.35 26.70 1.26
C ASN A 783 15.23 26.70 0.21
N PRO A 784 15.12 25.61 -0.57
CA PRO A 784 14.14 25.51 -1.64
C PRO A 784 12.72 25.38 -1.08
N THR A 785 11.80 26.14 -1.68
CA THR A 785 10.35 25.95 -1.54
C THR A 785 9.64 26.19 -2.87
N ASN A 786 8.51 25.53 -3.06
CA ASN A 786 7.60 25.74 -4.18
C ASN A 786 6.34 26.52 -3.74
N VAL A 787 6.18 26.77 -2.45
CA VAL A 787 5.02 27.49 -1.88
C VAL A 787 5.35 28.97 -1.82
N GLU A 788 4.70 29.77 -2.67
CA GLU A 788 4.97 31.21 -2.79
C GLU A 788 4.72 31.97 -1.47
N ARG A 789 3.76 31.53 -0.66
CA ARG A 789 3.48 32.11 0.65
C ARG A 789 4.69 32.02 1.58
N LEU A 790 5.32 30.85 1.68
CA LEU A 790 6.51 30.63 2.52
C LEU A 790 7.69 31.49 2.06
N PHE A 791 7.82 31.69 0.75
CA PHE A 791 8.80 32.60 0.18
C PHE A 791 8.55 34.07 0.58
N LYS A 792 7.29 34.51 0.60
CA LYS A 792 6.89 35.87 1.00
C LYS A 792 7.03 36.12 2.51
N GLU A 793 6.74 35.13 3.34
CA GLU A 793 6.90 35.21 4.80
C GLU A 793 8.39 35.32 5.20
N GLY A 794 9.28 34.76 4.38
CA GLY A 794 10.73 34.94 4.47
C GLY A 794 11.41 33.94 5.42
N PHE A 795 12.75 33.96 5.44
CA PHE A 795 13.52 32.93 6.16
C PHE A 795 13.33 32.96 7.68
N MET A 796 13.01 34.13 8.26
CA MET A 796 12.88 34.29 9.71
C MET A 796 11.61 33.63 10.29
N THR A 797 10.65 33.25 9.44
CA THR A 797 9.38 32.63 9.85
C THR A 797 9.34 31.11 9.63
N LEU A 798 10.38 30.53 9.01
CA LEU A 798 10.55 29.12 8.62
C LEU A 798 11.67 28.42 9.39
#